data_AF-A0A7C7NNL2-F1
#
_entry.id   AF-A0A7C7NNL2-F1
#
_cell.length_a   1.000
_cell.length_b   1.000
_cell.length_c   1.000
_cell.angle_alpha   90.00
_cell.angle_beta   90.00
_cell.angle_gamma   90.00
#
_symmetry.space_group_name_H-M   'P 1'
#
loop_
_entity.id
_entity.type
_entity.pdbx_description
1 polymer ?
#
loop_
_entity_poly.entity_id
_entity_poly.type
_entity_poly.pdbx_seq_one_letter_code
_entity_poly.pdbx_strand_id
1 'polypeptide(L)'
;MFKNLLYIIFAITLFATPSIVSAQCNTTISFDVNLSGGQTSNQNQVLSGSLTQVQFNLNFSANGGEWPADMIVIITGANGNCMAGEGYNINPPTTCFDINFPGYWTTTANGFYTYTMSATAAGIAGDGTWLFSVQNGWTSSSNAHYDLDIILWGVCDQGDCMDVWACNYNPTAAFEDNSLCEYPIFGYDCNGDCNADADGDGICDMFEVLGCDDFTACNFSLLATDNDGSCGYANLDEDCEGNSLLPHFNNAPEDITVSCSLVPGIPTVYGSISSYASVYEEAHNPDGNCYAAVWGVTVVMDEEVTIEGSCPGEYSITRHWTGTDCMDRQVEHTQTISVVDNTAPIFTFGIETIETTCPILPAFEQPIAEDACSSPVTYDIEAETILAGECDGRYSIYRLVTATDACGNSSTVEQVIEVSDTNGPIWTELLPEQVISAAIETEDFGMPVATDLCSDVTIGFTTVLGPGICPLAVELTRTFIATDACGNESVPFVQVINEDTDLFTFVSATSDATCSYSSDGSVMVETSGAVPPYELYYGNYDPDSLASGDYTVTVSDANLCSTTLEYSIFAPPALQLSLESTEPNCSDISSGTITAVAGGGTGDLTYDWGGIDPLAVMGGDYIITVEDENGCTLSEEITVAPAVIPVEGEIDGNTEVMYGDSSVYEYNYTAGSSYEWTFSGADPLVVSNIFAISLLWTTEGTGFVCVTETNAFGCVGDQVCIETNVSVGLEEFLPEGGELLDGLFVFPNPNAGQFACKLPKGMNGASDWDLIDLRGSIAASGTLIATEASLHEFNFTNIVSGNYLLVIGDKAIAVQIER
;
A
#
# COMPACT_ATOMS: atom_id res chain seq x y z
N MET A 1 -98.38 -17.39 -10.58
CA MET A 1 -98.97 -18.74 -10.42
C MET A 1 -99.57 -18.82 -9.02
N PHE A 2 -100.71 -19.50 -8.82
CA PHE A 2 -101.45 -19.67 -7.54
C PHE A 2 -101.95 -18.33 -6.91
N LYS A 3 -103.27 -18.05 -6.91
CA LYS A 3 -104.32 -18.45 -5.93
C LYS A 3 -104.09 -17.79 -4.55
N ASN A 4 -105.01 -17.11 -3.85
CA ASN A 4 -106.49 -16.98 -3.78
C ASN A 4 -106.76 -16.07 -2.50
N LEU A 5 -107.90 -15.46 -2.12
CA LEU A 5 -109.33 -15.49 -2.50
C LEU A 5 -110.15 -14.30 -1.87
N LEU A 6 -111.22 -13.80 -2.53
CA LEU A 6 -112.47 -13.16 -1.97
C LEU A 6 -112.38 -11.83 -1.14
N TYR A 7 -113.40 -10.96 -1.00
CA TYR A 7 -114.79 -10.86 -1.55
C TYR A 7 -115.26 -9.37 -1.73
N ILE A 8 -116.47 -9.13 -2.28
CA ILE A 8 -117.07 -7.82 -2.63
C ILE A 8 -118.60 -7.85 -2.36
N ILE A 9 -119.22 -6.76 -1.85
CA ILE A 9 -120.68 -6.45 -1.96
C ILE A 9 -120.89 -4.93 -2.22
N PHE A 10 -122.05 -4.54 -2.80
CA PHE A 10 -122.37 -3.22 -3.40
C PHE A 10 -123.87 -2.88 -3.17
N ALA A 11 -124.28 -1.59 -3.09
CA ALA A 11 -125.71 -1.18 -3.07
C ALA A 11 -125.96 0.28 -3.53
N ILE A 12 -127.13 0.56 -4.15
CA ILE A 12 -127.59 1.87 -4.71
C ILE A 12 -129.15 1.94 -4.65
N THR A 13 -129.78 3.12 -4.41
CA THR A 13 -131.08 3.66 -4.98
C THR A 13 -131.67 4.84 -4.14
N LEU A 14 -132.82 5.50 -4.47
CA LEU A 14 -133.09 6.46 -5.59
C LEU A 14 -134.44 7.25 -5.41
N PHE A 15 -134.46 8.59 -5.55
CA PHE A 15 -135.58 9.57 -5.80
C PHE A 15 -136.98 9.52 -5.10
N ALA A 16 -137.49 10.69 -4.63
CA ALA A 16 -138.76 11.38 -5.08
C ALA A 16 -139.31 12.46 -4.09
N THR A 17 -140.14 13.41 -4.55
CA THR A 17 -140.84 14.45 -3.72
C THR A 17 -142.24 14.88 -4.27
N PRO A 18 -143.20 15.30 -3.40
CA PRO A 18 -144.45 15.98 -3.81
C PRO A 18 -144.78 17.28 -3.00
N SER A 19 -145.94 17.93 -3.27
CA SER A 19 -146.39 19.17 -2.57
C SER A 19 -147.94 19.25 -2.47
N ILE A 20 -148.51 19.84 -1.40
CA ILE A 20 -149.96 19.95 -1.12
C ILE A 20 -150.34 21.34 -0.54
N VAL A 21 -151.63 21.68 -0.52
CA VAL A 21 -152.24 23.02 -0.32
C VAL A 21 -152.82 23.22 1.11
N SER A 22 -152.86 24.47 1.60
CA SER A 22 -153.35 24.86 2.94
C SER A 22 -154.86 25.22 3.02
N ALA A 23 -155.37 25.40 4.25
CA ALA A 23 -156.78 25.68 4.58
C ALA A 23 -157.01 27.10 5.15
N GLN A 24 -158.26 27.56 5.18
CA GLN A 24 -158.63 28.92 5.63
C GLN A 24 -158.91 29.03 7.13
N CYS A 25 -158.51 30.17 7.70
CA CYS A 25 -158.46 30.49 9.14
C CYS A 25 -159.15 31.83 9.45
N ASN A 26 -159.24 32.20 10.73
CA ASN A 26 -159.55 33.56 11.18
C ASN A 26 -158.78 33.92 12.47
N THR A 27 -158.60 35.23 12.70
CA THR A 27 -157.90 35.81 13.87
C THR A 27 -158.72 36.98 14.43
N THR A 28 -158.64 37.23 15.74
CA THR A 28 -159.26 38.38 16.41
C THR A 28 -158.20 39.31 16.99
N ILE A 29 -158.35 40.62 16.78
CA ILE A 29 -157.55 41.69 17.39
C ILE A 29 -158.44 42.44 18.38
N SER A 30 -158.01 42.61 19.63
CA SER A 30 -158.83 43.24 20.70
C SER A 30 -158.19 44.51 21.24
N PHE A 31 -158.94 45.61 21.25
CA PHE A 31 -158.56 46.88 21.85
C PHE A 31 -159.43 47.17 23.08
N ASP A 32 -158.82 47.45 24.23
CA ASP A 32 -159.51 47.94 25.43
C ASP A 32 -158.86 49.27 25.87
N VAL A 33 -159.44 50.40 25.44
CA VAL A 33 -158.77 51.71 25.48
C VAL A 33 -159.66 52.88 25.92
N ASN A 34 -159.12 53.71 26.83
CA ASN A 34 -159.63 55.05 27.14
C ASN A 34 -158.93 56.09 26.26
N LEU A 35 -159.68 56.80 25.42
CA LEU A 35 -159.15 57.86 24.53
C LEU A 35 -159.87 59.18 24.78
N SER A 36 -159.13 60.25 25.03
CA SER A 36 -159.63 61.64 24.94
C SER A 36 -159.83 62.06 23.49
N GLY A 37 -160.66 63.07 23.26
CA GLY A 37 -160.87 63.67 21.93
C GLY A 37 -159.56 63.95 21.18
N GLY A 38 -159.45 63.42 19.96
CA GLY A 38 -158.28 63.48 19.08
C GLY A 38 -157.23 62.39 19.27
N GLN A 39 -157.26 61.59 20.35
CA GLN A 39 -156.23 60.58 20.64
C GLN A 39 -156.42 59.27 19.87
N THR A 40 -155.29 58.62 19.57
CA THR A 40 -155.19 57.35 18.81
C THR A 40 -154.43 56.29 19.61
N SER A 41 -154.90 55.05 19.58
CA SER A 41 -154.14 53.85 19.97
C SER A 41 -153.76 53.03 18.74
N ASN A 42 -152.65 52.29 18.78
CA ASN A 42 -152.16 51.45 17.69
C ASN A 42 -151.67 50.09 18.21
N GLN A 43 -151.88 49.03 17.43
CA GLN A 43 -151.39 47.67 17.69
C GLN A 43 -150.82 47.07 16.40
N ASN A 44 -149.74 46.30 16.53
CA ASN A 44 -149.17 45.47 15.46
C ASN A 44 -149.33 43.99 15.81
N GLN A 45 -149.56 43.14 14.82
CA GLN A 45 -149.46 41.68 14.95
C GLN A 45 -148.86 41.10 13.66
N VAL A 46 -148.03 40.06 13.78
CA VAL A 46 -147.54 39.31 12.61
C VAL A 46 -148.64 38.32 12.22
N LEU A 47 -149.09 38.39 10.97
CA LEU A 47 -150.19 37.59 10.45
C LEU A 47 -149.89 37.16 9.01
N SER A 48 -150.57 36.09 8.56
CA SER A 48 -150.44 35.53 7.21
C SER A 48 -151.80 35.42 6.52
N GLY A 49 -151.84 35.50 5.19
CA GLY A 49 -153.06 35.32 4.38
C GLY A 49 -153.65 36.60 3.75
N SER A 50 -154.98 36.63 3.57
CA SER A 50 -155.69 37.65 2.79
C SER A 50 -157.08 37.93 3.35
N LEU A 51 -157.39 39.20 3.65
CA LEU A 51 -158.61 39.58 4.34
C LEU A 51 -159.82 39.52 3.41
N THR A 52 -160.77 38.66 3.73
CA THR A 52 -162.01 38.46 2.96
C THR A 52 -163.22 39.17 3.59
N GLN A 53 -163.32 39.10 4.92
CA GLN A 53 -164.41 39.65 5.71
C GLN A 53 -163.87 40.16 7.04
N VAL A 54 -164.43 41.26 7.54
CA VAL A 54 -164.13 41.81 8.86
C VAL A 54 -165.41 41.98 9.67
N GLN A 55 -165.34 41.68 10.97
CA GLN A 55 -166.40 41.97 11.93
C GLN A 55 -165.84 42.81 13.08
N PHE A 56 -166.55 43.89 13.40
CA PHE A 56 -166.31 44.75 14.55
C PHE A 56 -167.36 44.43 15.62
N ASN A 57 -166.92 44.19 16.85
CA ASN A 57 -167.75 44.03 18.04
C ASN A 57 -167.30 45.06 19.07
N LEU A 58 -168.08 46.12 19.27
CA LEU A 58 -167.75 47.27 20.10
C LEU A 58 -168.67 47.38 21.32
N ASN A 59 -168.06 47.40 22.50
CA ASN A 59 -168.62 47.91 23.74
C ASN A 59 -168.15 49.36 23.94
N PHE A 60 -169.07 50.31 24.10
CA PHE A 60 -168.74 51.74 24.12
C PHE A 60 -169.36 52.45 25.34
N SER A 61 -168.57 53.32 25.98
CA SER A 61 -169.10 54.27 26.96
C SER A 61 -168.37 55.61 26.90
N ALA A 62 -169.11 56.72 26.96
CA ALA A 62 -168.55 58.07 26.96
C ALA A 62 -169.41 59.03 27.78
N ASN A 63 -168.77 60.03 28.41
CA ASN A 63 -169.50 61.06 29.16
C ASN A 63 -170.19 62.05 28.22
N GLY A 64 -171.50 61.87 28.01
CA GLY A 64 -172.36 62.82 27.31
C GLY A 64 -172.79 62.43 25.89
N GLY A 65 -172.52 61.20 25.43
CA GLY A 65 -172.98 60.69 24.14
C GLY A 65 -173.43 59.23 24.24
N GLU A 66 -174.61 58.92 23.72
CA GLU A 66 -175.17 57.56 23.73
C GLU A 66 -174.68 56.69 22.55
N TRP A 67 -173.95 57.26 21.58
CA TRP A 67 -173.59 56.62 20.31
C TRP A 67 -172.10 56.80 19.97
N PRO A 68 -171.43 55.78 19.38
CA PRO A 68 -169.99 55.81 19.05
C PRO A 68 -169.66 56.57 17.73
N ALA A 69 -170.46 57.56 17.35
CA ALA A 69 -170.50 58.14 15.99
C ALA A 69 -169.23 58.88 15.51
N ASP A 70 -168.22 59.01 16.37
CA ASP A 70 -166.93 59.67 16.09
C ASP A 70 -165.73 58.70 16.24
N MET A 71 -165.95 57.38 16.27
CA MET A 71 -164.86 56.41 16.26
C MET A 71 -164.28 56.24 14.85
N ILE A 72 -162.97 56.44 14.71
CA ILE A 72 -162.21 56.02 13.51
C ILE A 72 -161.50 54.71 13.84
N VAL A 73 -161.55 53.75 12.92
CA VAL A 73 -160.71 52.54 12.94
C VAL A 73 -159.98 52.44 11.61
N ILE A 74 -158.67 52.17 11.65
CA ILE A 74 -157.83 51.96 10.46
C ILE A 74 -157.17 50.59 10.57
N ILE A 75 -157.23 49.81 9.50
CA ILE A 75 -156.57 48.51 9.36
C ILE A 75 -155.65 48.60 8.15
N THR A 76 -154.37 48.24 8.31
CA THR A 76 -153.35 48.24 7.26
C THR A 76 -152.63 46.89 7.25
N GLY A 77 -152.63 46.21 6.11
CA GLY A 77 -152.00 44.90 5.97
C GLY A 77 -150.49 44.96 5.71
N ALA A 78 -149.83 43.80 5.76
CA ALA A 78 -148.41 43.68 5.43
C ALA A 78 -148.07 44.16 4.00
N ASN A 79 -149.02 44.09 3.05
CA ASN A 79 -148.88 44.67 1.71
C ASN A 79 -149.02 46.20 1.63
N GLY A 80 -149.28 46.90 2.74
CA GLY A 80 -149.42 48.35 2.82
C GLY A 80 -150.78 48.91 2.39
N ASN A 81 -151.72 48.08 1.91
CA ASN A 81 -153.10 48.53 1.65
C ASN A 81 -153.86 48.71 2.97
N CYS A 82 -154.72 49.72 3.02
CA CYS A 82 -155.50 50.05 4.22
C CYS A 82 -156.98 50.28 3.96
N MET A 83 -157.81 50.03 4.98
CA MET A 83 -159.22 50.44 5.07
C MET A 83 -159.42 51.27 6.33
N ALA A 84 -160.28 52.31 6.27
CA ALA A 84 -160.46 53.27 7.33
C ALA A 84 -161.93 53.72 7.44
N GLY A 85 -162.50 53.69 8.64
CA GLY A 85 -163.90 54.07 8.88
C GLY A 85 -164.05 55.56 9.23
N GLU A 86 -165.06 56.22 8.65
CA GLU A 86 -165.35 57.63 8.92
C GLU A 86 -166.01 57.86 10.29
N GLY A 87 -165.63 58.97 10.95
CA GLY A 87 -166.32 59.52 12.12
C GLY A 87 -167.01 60.84 11.77
N TYR A 88 -168.14 61.14 12.40
CA TYR A 88 -169.02 62.25 12.05
C TYR A 88 -168.32 63.63 12.00
N ASN A 89 -167.31 63.85 12.84
CA ASN A 89 -166.52 65.09 12.88
C ASN A 89 -165.13 64.98 12.21
N ILE A 90 -164.67 63.81 11.77
CA ILE A 90 -163.34 63.61 11.16
C ILE A 90 -163.39 62.59 10.02
N ASN A 91 -163.10 63.06 8.80
CA ASN A 91 -162.96 62.21 7.61
C ASN A 91 -161.73 61.28 7.72
N PRO A 92 -161.82 60.03 7.20
CA PRO A 92 -160.69 59.11 7.19
C PRO A 92 -159.59 59.54 6.19
N PRO A 93 -158.37 58.97 6.28
CA PRO A 93 -157.31 59.25 5.30
C PRO A 93 -157.73 58.87 3.88
N THR A 94 -157.68 59.83 2.96
CA THR A 94 -158.14 59.69 1.56
C THR A 94 -157.34 58.68 0.71
N THR A 95 -156.33 58.05 1.29
CA THR A 95 -155.52 56.97 0.72
C THR A 95 -156.01 55.57 1.09
N CYS A 96 -156.84 55.43 2.12
CA CYS A 96 -157.41 54.14 2.52
C CYS A 96 -158.79 53.92 1.89
N PHE A 97 -159.19 52.65 1.79
CA PHE A 97 -160.55 52.27 1.40
C PHE A 97 -161.53 52.69 2.51
N ASP A 98 -162.39 53.65 2.21
CA ASP A 98 -163.39 54.19 3.14
C ASP A 98 -164.44 53.12 3.50
N ILE A 99 -164.74 52.99 4.79
CA ILE A 99 -165.81 52.12 5.30
C ILE A 99 -166.84 52.96 6.07
N ASN A 100 -167.85 53.45 5.35
CA ASN A 100 -168.95 54.20 5.95
C ASN A 100 -169.68 53.33 6.99
N PHE A 101 -169.47 53.60 8.28
CA PHE A 101 -170.19 52.91 9.34
C PHE A 101 -171.70 53.24 9.26
N PRO A 102 -172.59 52.28 9.50
CA PRO A 102 -174.03 52.53 9.41
C PRO A 102 -174.45 53.57 10.46
N GLY A 103 -175.12 54.64 10.02
CA GLY A 103 -175.56 55.77 10.87
C GLY A 103 -176.50 55.40 12.03
N TYR A 104 -176.96 54.15 12.08
CA TYR A 104 -177.49 53.51 13.27
C TYR A 104 -176.83 52.13 13.42
N TRP A 105 -175.77 52.04 14.23
CA TRP A 105 -175.29 50.73 14.71
C TRP A 105 -176.41 50.11 15.57
N THR A 106 -176.75 48.84 15.35
CA THR A 106 -177.83 48.20 16.10
C THR A 106 -177.40 47.92 17.53
N THR A 107 -177.91 48.70 18.49
CA THR A 107 -177.72 48.46 19.92
C THR A 107 -178.32 47.12 20.32
N THR A 108 -177.50 46.26 20.93
CA THR A 108 -178.03 45.33 21.94
C THR A 108 -178.37 46.12 23.21
N ALA A 109 -179.21 45.56 24.09
CA ALA A 109 -179.76 46.28 25.25
C ALA A 109 -178.73 46.77 26.29
N ASN A 110 -177.45 46.42 26.14
CA ASN A 110 -176.35 46.72 27.07
C ASN A 110 -175.28 47.68 26.50
N GLY A 111 -175.52 48.33 25.35
CA GLY A 111 -174.53 49.24 24.73
C GLY A 111 -173.43 48.54 23.91
N PHE A 112 -173.63 47.26 23.58
CA PHE A 112 -172.75 46.50 22.69
C PHE A 112 -173.27 46.53 21.26
N TYR A 113 -172.37 46.76 20.31
CA TYR A 113 -172.62 47.09 18.91
C TYR A 113 -171.81 46.17 17.98
N THR A 114 -172.47 45.46 17.06
CA THR A 114 -171.79 44.60 16.07
C THR A 114 -172.01 45.08 14.65
N TYR A 115 -170.96 45.08 13.84
CA TYR A 115 -171.01 45.37 12.40
C TYR A 115 -170.07 44.45 11.62
N THR A 116 -170.58 43.80 10.57
CA THR A 116 -169.83 42.81 9.77
C THR A 116 -169.92 43.16 8.29
N MET A 117 -168.78 43.20 7.59
CA MET A 117 -168.71 43.56 6.17
C MET A 117 -167.67 42.75 5.39
N SER A 118 -167.87 42.60 4.09
CA SER A 118 -166.81 42.09 3.19
C SER A 118 -165.71 43.15 3.07
N ALA A 119 -164.46 42.70 3.19
CA ALA A 119 -163.27 43.54 3.14
C ALA A 119 -162.43 43.31 1.87
N THR A 120 -162.79 42.34 1.03
CA THR A 120 -162.03 41.95 -0.18
C THR A 120 -161.76 43.13 -1.12
N ALA A 121 -162.67 44.11 -1.19
CA ALA A 121 -162.53 45.30 -2.03
C ALA A 121 -161.39 46.25 -1.59
N ALA A 122 -160.94 46.19 -0.32
CA ALA A 122 -159.81 46.95 0.18
C ALA A 122 -158.45 46.29 -0.16
N GLY A 123 -158.43 45.05 -0.65
CA GLY A 123 -157.21 44.38 -1.14
C GLY A 123 -156.12 44.16 -0.07
N ILE A 124 -156.51 44.02 1.19
CA ILE A 124 -155.58 43.90 2.32
C ILE A 124 -155.14 42.43 2.48
N ALA A 125 -153.84 42.18 2.37
CA ALA A 125 -153.26 40.83 2.36
C ALA A 125 -151.75 40.86 2.67
N GLY A 126 -151.15 39.66 2.71
CA GLY A 126 -149.71 39.45 2.78
C GLY A 126 -149.25 38.97 4.15
N ASP A 127 -148.12 38.25 4.14
CA ASP A 127 -147.56 37.63 5.32
C ASP A 127 -146.51 38.58 5.95
N GLY A 128 -146.64 38.89 7.24
CA GLY A 128 -145.80 39.85 7.95
C GLY A 128 -146.60 40.70 8.94
N THR A 129 -146.09 41.87 9.30
CA THR A 129 -146.73 42.74 10.31
C THR A 129 -147.92 43.50 9.73
N TRP A 130 -149.11 43.28 10.29
CA TRP A 130 -150.31 44.08 10.08
C TRP A 130 -150.45 45.12 11.20
N LEU A 131 -150.93 46.31 10.86
CA LEU A 131 -151.11 47.46 11.76
C LEU A 131 -152.60 47.78 11.91
N PHE A 132 -153.03 47.96 13.15
CA PHE A 132 -154.40 48.29 13.55
C PHE A 132 -154.38 49.59 14.37
N SER A 133 -155.37 50.46 14.16
CA SER A 133 -155.44 51.78 14.79
C SER A 133 -156.87 52.14 15.16
N VAL A 134 -157.06 52.76 16.32
CA VAL A 134 -158.37 53.24 16.81
C VAL A 134 -158.20 54.67 17.33
N GLN A 135 -159.03 55.61 16.84
CA GLN A 135 -158.97 57.03 17.21
C GLN A 135 -160.33 57.58 17.64
N ASN A 136 -160.33 58.43 18.68
CA ASN A 136 -161.49 59.20 19.12
C ASN A 136 -161.58 60.52 18.35
N GLY A 137 -162.62 60.72 17.54
CA GLY A 137 -162.86 61.92 16.74
C GLY A 137 -163.61 63.07 17.45
N TRP A 138 -163.97 62.93 18.72
CA TRP A 138 -164.64 64.01 19.47
C TRP A 138 -163.74 65.26 19.54
N THR A 139 -164.30 66.43 19.22
CA THR A 139 -163.57 67.72 19.24
C THR A 139 -163.58 68.41 20.61
N SER A 140 -164.40 67.95 21.55
CA SER A 140 -164.34 68.31 22.97
C SER A 140 -163.42 67.36 23.74
N SER A 141 -162.97 67.76 24.94
CA SER A 141 -162.17 66.93 25.85
C SER A 141 -162.98 65.81 26.53
N SER A 142 -163.82 65.13 25.76
CA SER A 142 -164.62 63.98 26.18
C SER A 142 -163.71 62.74 26.16
N ASN A 143 -163.66 62.00 27.27
CA ASN A 143 -163.10 60.66 27.28
C ASN A 143 -164.16 59.66 26.84
N ALA A 144 -163.77 58.76 25.93
CA ALA A 144 -164.55 57.63 25.48
C ALA A 144 -163.77 56.33 25.72
N HIS A 145 -164.49 55.28 26.11
CA HIS A 145 -164.01 53.92 26.22
C HIS A 145 -164.40 53.14 24.97
N TYR A 146 -163.42 52.46 24.39
CA TYR A 146 -163.60 51.54 23.27
C TYR A 146 -163.02 50.19 23.66
N ASP A 147 -163.92 49.25 23.92
CA ASP A 147 -163.66 47.82 24.12
C ASP A 147 -164.14 47.13 22.84
N LEU A 148 -163.20 46.85 21.92
CA LEU A 148 -163.44 46.57 20.50
C LEU A 148 -162.68 45.31 20.04
N ASP A 149 -163.40 44.25 19.69
CA ASP A 149 -162.85 43.13 18.91
C ASP A 149 -163.00 43.38 17.41
N ILE A 150 -161.93 43.10 16.66
CA ILE A 150 -161.85 43.10 15.20
C ILE A 150 -161.53 41.67 14.73
N ILE A 151 -162.53 40.95 14.21
CA ILE A 151 -162.40 39.57 13.73
C ILE A 151 -162.11 39.58 12.22
N LEU A 152 -160.98 39.00 11.83
CA LEU A 152 -160.41 38.99 10.48
C LEU A 152 -160.53 37.58 9.87
N TRP A 153 -161.23 37.44 8.75
CA TRP A 153 -161.44 36.15 8.09
C TRP A 153 -160.55 35.97 6.86
N GLY A 154 -159.84 34.84 6.79
CA GLY A 154 -158.84 34.54 5.75
C GLY A 154 -157.39 34.89 6.15
N VAL A 155 -157.16 35.21 7.43
CA VAL A 155 -155.87 35.66 7.99
C VAL A 155 -155.55 34.87 9.27
N CYS A 156 -154.31 34.38 9.42
CA CYS A 156 -153.87 33.46 10.49
C CYS A 156 -152.65 33.99 11.27
N ASP A 157 -152.41 33.41 12.45
CA ASP A 157 -151.13 33.47 13.20
C ASP A 157 -150.26 32.21 12.93
N GLN A 158 -149.00 32.15 13.39
CA GLN A 158 -148.05 31.04 13.13
C GLN A 158 -147.93 30.01 14.28
N GLY A 159 -147.44 28.79 13.96
CA GLY A 159 -147.35 27.62 14.85
C GLY A 159 -145.95 27.33 15.46
N ASP A 160 -145.80 26.18 16.13
CA ASP A 160 -144.60 25.80 16.91
C ASP A 160 -144.41 24.26 17.02
N CYS A 161 -143.22 23.80 17.46
CA CYS A 161 -142.79 22.38 17.48
C CYS A 161 -143.46 21.51 18.57
N MET A 162 -143.90 20.29 18.21
CA MET A 162 -144.52 19.34 19.15
C MET A 162 -143.94 17.90 19.13
N ASP A 163 -142.74 17.65 18.59
CA ASP A 163 -142.09 16.32 18.71
C ASP A 163 -141.40 16.14 20.07
N VAL A 164 -141.75 15.07 20.80
CA VAL A 164 -141.27 14.77 22.16
C VAL A 164 -139.79 14.38 22.25
N TRP A 165 -139.11 14.16 21.11
CA TRP A 165 -137.68 13.83 21.04
C TRP A 165 -136.78 15.04 20.71
N ALA A 166 -137.39 16.21 20.45
CA ALA A 166 -136.68 17.45 20.14
C ALA A 166 -136.21 18.18 21.42
N CYS A 167 -135.02 18.79 21.38
CA CYS A 167 -134.48 19.58 22.49
C CYS A 167 -135.33 20.84 22.79
N ASN A 168 -136.11 21.32 21.81
CA ASN A 168 -136.99 22.48 21.91
C ASN A 168 -138.50 22.14 21.95
N TYR A 169 -138.87 20.91 22.29
CA TYR A 169 -140.25 20.42 22.36
C TYR A 169 -141.20 21.32 23.17
N ASN A 170 -142.27 21.84 22.53
CA ASN A 170 -143.33 22.60 23.19
C ASN A 170 -144.67 21.83 23.26
N PRO A 171 -145.02 21.19 24.39
CA PRO A 171 -146.29 20.48 24.57
C PRO A 171 -147.56 21.37 24.54
N THR A 172 -147.42 22.68 24.37
CA THR A 172 -148.52 23.66 24.49
C THR A 172 -148.73 24.57 23.26
N ALA A 173 -148.07 24.26 22.14
CA ALA A 173 -148.28 24.96 20.87
C ALA A 173 -149.76 24.93 20.41
N ALA A 174 -150.23 26.03 19.80
CA ALA A 174 -151.62 26.17 19.37
C ALA A 174 -151.95 25.38 18.08
N PHE A 175 -150.93 25.10 17.26
CA PHE A 175 -150.98 24.17 16.14
C PHE A 175 -149.57 23.60 15.89
N GLU A 176 -149.51 22.35 15.44
CA GLU A 176 -148.29 21.57 15.23
C GLU A 176 -147.54 22.02 13.96
N ASP A 177 -146.31 22.53 14.12
CA ASP A 177 -145.35 22.73 13.03
C ASP A 177 -143.98 22.13 13.38
N ASN A 178 -143.84 20.82 13.16
CA ASN A 178 -142.62 20.09 13.46
C ASN A 178 -141.46 20.41 12.48
N SER A 179 -141.60 21.36 11.55
CA SER A 179 -140.46 21.89 10.79
C SER A 179 -139.53 22.77 11.64
N LEU A 180 -139.99 23.16 12.83
CA LEU A 180 -139.27 23.98 13.81
C LEU A 180 -138.56 23.16 14.91
N CYS A 181 -138.57 21.83 14.84
CA CYS A 181 -138.00 20.97 15.88
C CYS A 181 -136.48 20.75 15.72
N GLU A 182 -135.71 21.02 16.79
CA GLU A 182 -134.26 20.82 16.87
C GLU A 182 -133.91 19.57 17.67
N TYR A 183 -132.89 18.81 17.24
CA TYR A 183 -132.48 17.53 17.83
C TYR A 183 -131.00 17.56 18.23
N PRO A 184 -130.56 16.76 19.23
CA PRO A 184 -129.16 16.76 19.66
C PRO A 184 -128.24 16.18 18.56
N ILE A 185 -127.00 16.65 18.51
CA ILE A 185 -126.00 16.18 17.55
C ILE A 185 -125.60 14.76 17.93
N PHE A 186 -125.52 13.85 16.96
CA PHE A 186 -125.10 12.46 17.18
C PHE A 186 -123.74 12.42 17.91
N GLY A 187 -123.69 11.72 19.04
CA GLY A 187 -122.53 11.66 19.95
C GLY A 187 -122.64 12.55 21.19
N TYR A 188 -123.44 13.62 21.15
CA TYR A 188 -123.63 14.60 22.23
C TYR A 188 -125.08 14.62 22.75
N ASP A 189 -125.33 15.24 23.91
CA ASP A 189 -126.66 15.43 24.48
C ASP A 189 -127.30 16.78 24.05
N CYS A 190 -128.49 17.13 24.58
CA CYS A 190 -129.16 18.40 24.26
C CYS A 190 -128.50 19.65 24.88
N ASN A 191 -127.52 19.50 25.78
CA ASN A 191 -126.70 20.60 26.32
C ASN A 191 -125.40 20.78 25.52
N GLY A 192 -125.04 19.80 24.68
CA GLY A 192 -123.75 19.74 23.98
C GLY A 192 -122.67 18.99 24.76
N ASP A 193 -123.03 18.32 25.88
CA ASP A 193 -122.09 17.50 26.64
C ASP A 193 -121.89 16.14 25.94
N CYS A 194 -120.69 15.57 26.04
CA CYS A 194 -120.32 14.32 25.39
C CYS A 194 -120.96 13.09 26.08
N ASN A 195 -121.45 12.11 25.31
CA ASN A 195 -122.04 10.89 25.89
C ASN A 195 -121.02 9.79 26.27
N ALA A 196 -119.78 9.84 25.77
CA ALA A 196 -118.69 8.94 26.11
C ALA A 196 -117.34 9.62 25.77
N ASP A 197 -116.60 9.96 26.82
CA ASP A 197 -115.28 10.61 26.84
C ASP A 197 -114.47 9.84 27.89
N ALA A 198 -113.39 9.17 27.46
CA ALA A 198 -112.69 8.15 28.23
C ALA A 198 -111.41 8.64 28.94
N ASP A 199 -110.75 9.67 28.41
CA ASP A 199 -109.51 10.24 28.95
C ASP A 199 -109.70 11.61 29.63
N GLY A 200 -110.72 12.37 29.21
CA GLY A 200 -111.10 13.68 29.73
C GLY A 200 -110.64 14.90 28.93
N ASP A 201 -110.22 14.76 27.66
CA ASP A 201 -109.81 15.90 26.81
C ASP A 201 -111.00 16.80 26.35
N GLY A 202 -112.21 16.23 26.26
CA GLY A 202 -113.45 16.90 25.85
C GLY A 202 -113.95 16.57 24.42
N ILE A 203 -113.25 15.69 23.70
CA ILE A 203 -113.71 15.02 22.48
C ILE A 203 -114.35 13.67 22.89
N CYS A 204 -115.32 13.18 22.11
CA CYS A 204 -115.91 11.87 22.39
C CYS A 204 -115.11 10.72 21.78
N ASP A 205 -115.11 9.55 22.43
CA ASP A 205 -114.45 8.28 22.00
C ASP A 205 -114.71 7.89 20.52
N MET A 206 -115.81 8.36 19.95
CA MET A 206 -116.23 8.06 18.57
C MET A 206 -115.76 9.09 17.52
N PHE A 207 -115.06 10.14 17.95
CA PHE A 207 -114.57 11.26 17.14
C PHE A 207 -113.07 11.53 17.30
N GLU A 208 -112.39 10.85 18.23
CA GLU A 208 -110.94 10.86 18.34
C GLU A 208 -110.26 10.39 17.05
N VAL A 209 -109.10 10.98 16.75
CA VAL A 209 -108.25 10.59 15.62
C VAL A 209 -106.96 9.99 16.17
N LEU A 210 -106.89 8.67 16.14
CA LEU A 210 -105.72 7.88 16.53
C LEU A 210 -104.50 8.20 15.64
N GLY A 211 -103.35 8.52 16.26
CA GLY A 211 -102.06 8.64 15.59
C GLY A 211 -100.97 9.23 16.48
N CYS A 212 -99.79 9.50 15.94
CA CYS A 212 -98.71 10.10 16.72
C CYS A 212 -98.87 11.64 16.89
N ASP A 213 -98.89 12.11 18.13
CA ASP A 213 -98.97 13.53 18.54
C ASP A 213 -97.60 14.14 18.94
N ASP A 214 -96.54 13.32 19.06
CA ASP A 214 -95.19 13.80 19.35
C ASP A 214 -94.55 14.43 18.10
N PHE A 215 -94.28 15.73 18.16
CA PHE A 215 -93.69 16.51 17.06
C PHE A 215 -92.26 16.09 16.66
N THR A 216 -91.60 15.24 17.46
CA THR A 216 -90.25 14.70 17.18
C THR A 216 -90.27 13.34 16.48
N ALA A 217 -91.44 12.75 16.25
CA ALA A 217 -91.59 11.49 15.52
C ALA A 217 -91.75 11.68 14.01
N CYS A 218 -91.21 10.74 13.23
CA CYS A 218 -91.25 10.75 11.76
C CYS A 218 -92.65 10.60 11.15
N ASN A 219 -93.63 10.13 11.93
CA ASN A 219 -95.04 10.01 11.55
C ASN A 219 -95.96 10.93 12.37
N PHE A 220 -95.42 12.02 12.93
CA PHE A 220 -96.20 13.06 13.61
C PHE A 220 -97.36 13.56 12.75
N SER A 221 -98.53 13.72 13.38
CA SER A 221 -99.76 14.20 12.74
C SER A 221 -100.38 15.35 13.53
N LEU A 222 -100.40 16.54 12.93
CA LEU A 222 -101.17 17.71 13.41
C LEU A 222 -102.70 17.50 13.40
N LEU A 223 -103.17 16.29 13.07
CA LEU A 223 -104.58 15.89 13.08
C LEU A 223 -104.85 14.70 14.01
N ALA A 224 -103.83 14.15 14.70
CA ALA A 224 -104.06 13.19 15.77
C ALA A 224 -104.60 13.92 17.01
N THR A 225 -105.53 13.28 17.73
CA THR A 225 -106.07 13.77 19.00
C THR A 225 -105.87 12.79 20.16
N ASP A 226 -105.64 11.51 19.87
CA ASP A 226 -105.21 10.49 20.84
C ASP A 226 -103.96 9.75 20.32
N ASN A 227 -103.04 9.42 21.23
CA ASN A 227 -101.78 8.75 20.93
C ASN A 227 -101.92 7.23 21.02
N ASP A 228 -102.11 6.61 19.85
CA ASP A 228 -102.26 5.16 19.68
C ASP A 228 -100.96 4.35 19.89
N GLY A 229 -99.87 5.01 20.26
CA GLY A 229 -98.54 4.42 20.40
C GLY A 229 -97.81 4.17 19.08
N SER A 230 -98.30 4.70 17.95
CA SER A 230 -97.69 4.49 16.62
C SER A 230 -96.44 5.34 16.34
N CYS A 231 -96.01 6.21 17.27
CA CYS A 231 -94.85 7.10 17.09
C CYS A 231 -93.56 6.33 16.75
N GLY A 232 -93.10 6.49 15.50
CA GLY A 232 -91.84 5.99 15.00
C GLY A 232 -90.82 7.11 14.87
N TYR A 233 -89.64 6.93 15.46
CA TYR A 233 -88.51 7.87 15.40
C TYR A 233 -87.48 7.37 14.38
N ALA A 234 -86.66 8.27 13.84
CA ALA A 234 -85.56 7.91 12.97
C ALA A 234 -84.48 7.11 13.75
N ASN A 235 -83.66 6.34 13.03
CA ASN A 235 -82.44 5.78 13.60
C ASN A 235 -81.41 6.91 13.83
N LEU A 236 -80.47 6.70 14.77
CA LEU A 236 -79.56 7.75 15.25
C LEU A 236 -78.76 8.48 14.15
N ASP A 237 -78.51 7.79 13.03
CA ASP A 237 -77.67 8.24 11.91
C ASP A 237 -78.40 8.23 10.56
N GLU A 238 -79.74 8.23 10.56
CA GLU A 238 -80.60 8.23 9.36
C GLU A 238 -81.72 9.27 9.47
N ASP A 239 -82.25 9.75 8.35
CA ASP A 239 -83.50 10.53 8.33
C ASP A 239 -84.76 9.64 8.36
N CYS A 240 -85.92 10.28 8.42
CA CYS A 240 -87.22 9.62 8.41
C CYS A 240 -87.57 8.85 7.11
N GLU A 241 -86.80 8.99 6.04
CA GLU A 241 -86.93 8.20 4.81
C GLU A 241 -85.89 7.04 4.74
N GLY A 242 -84.96 6.98 5.70
CA GLY A 242 -83.86 6.02 5.74
C GLY A 242 -82.62 6.45 4.93
N ASN A 243 -82.48 7.74 4.61
CA ASN A 243 -81.23 8.26 4.02
C ASN A 243 -80.21 8.49 5.15
N SER A 244 -78.97 8.03 4.99
CA SER A 244 -77.95 8.24 6.02
C SER A 244 -77.58 9.71 6.18
N LEU A 245 -77.48 10.15 7.44
CA LEU A 245 -77.04 11.48 7.85
C LEU A 245 -75.52 11.58 8.02
N LEU A 246 -74.81 10.44 7.99
CA LEU A 246 -73.37 10.38 8.17
C LEU A 246 -72.60 11.21 7.13
N PRO A 247 -71.45 11.81 7.50
CA PRO A 247 -70.54 12.39 6.52
C PRO A 247 -69.99 11.33 5.55
N HIS A 248 -69.42 11.74 4.42
CA HIS A 248 -68.74 10.84 3.49
C HIS A 248 -67.41 11.43 3.00
N PHE A 249 -66.44 10.56 2.71
CA PHE A 249 -65.16 10.96 2.11
C PHE A 249 -65.33 11.20 0.61
N ASN A 250 -64.81 12.33 0.10
CA ASN A 250 -64.86 12.67 -1.32
C ASN A 250 -63.70 12.06 -2.12
N ASN A 251 -62.61 11.72 -1.44
CA ASN A 251 -61.37 11.20 -2.04
C ASN A 251 -60.69 10.18 -1.10
N ALA A 252 -61.47 9.24 -0.57
CA ALA A 252 -60.95 8.11 0.20
C ALA A 252 -59.84 7.39 -0.59
N PRO A 253 -58.64 7.18 -0.01
CA PRO A 253 -57.52 6.59 -0.73
C PRO A 253 -57.66 5.07 -0.85
N GLU A 254 -57.46 4.54 -2.06
CA GLU A 254 -57.50 3.10 -2.36
C GLU A 254 -56.24 2.37 -1.86
N ASP A 255 -56.38 1.07 -1.58
CA ASP A 255 -55.26 0.16 -1.30
C ASP A 255 -54.29 0.10 -2.49
N ILE A 256 -52.99 0.10 -2.20
CA ILE A 256 -51.94 0.10 -3.23
C ILE A 256 -50.79 -0.85 -2.89
N THR A 257 -50.08 -1.29 -3.93
CA THR A 257 -48.82 -2.04 -3.81
C THR A 257 -47.72 -1.23 -4.48
N VAL A 258 -46.59 -1.05 -3.79
CA VAL A 258 -45.44 -0.25 -4.26
C VAL A 258 -44.13 -1.00 -4.08
N SER A 259 -43.19 -0.77 -4.99
CA SER A 259 -41.79 -1.20 -4.78
C SER A 259 -41.08 -0.19 -3.88
N CYS A 260 -40.54 -0.68 -2.77
CA CYS A 260 -39.46 -0.04 -2.03
C CYS A 260 -39.77 1.41 -1.59
N SER A 261 -38.84 2.34 -1.77
CA SER A 261 -38.92 3.75 -1.33
C SER A 261 -39.96 4.63 -2.03
N LEU A 262 -40.83 4.06 -2.88
CA LEU A 262 -41.94 4.78 -3.55
C LEU A 262 -43.23 4.87 -2.71
N VAL A 263 -43.12 4.71 -1.38
CA VAL A 263 -44.24 4.91 -0.44
C VAL A 263 -44.76 6.35 -0.54
N PRO A 264 -46.04 6.58 -0.91
CA PRO A 264 -46.59 7.92 -0.96
C PRO A 264 -46.80 8.48 0.45
N GLY A 265 -46.42 9.75 0.63
CA GLY A 265 -46.75 10.52 1.83
C GLY A 265 -48.27 10.62 2.05
N ILE A 266 -48.66 10.93 3.28
CA ILE A 266 -50.07 10.94 3.72
C ILE A 266 -50.92 11.83 2.79
N PRO A 267 -51.92 11.27 2.07
CA PRO A 267 -52.78 12.04 1.19
C PRO A 267 -53.70 12.98 1.97
N THR A 268 -54.02 14.14 1.39
CA THR A 268 -55.03 15.06 1.94
C THR A 268 -56.43 14.53 1.64
N VAL A 269 -56.98 13.75 2.57
CA VAL A 269 -58.37 13.27 2.53
C VAL A 269 -59.31 14.36 3.05
N TYR A 270 -60.44 14.56 2.38
CA TYR A 270 -61.48 15.50 2.79
C TYR A 270 -62.88 14.90 2.56
N GLY A 271 -63.83 15.28 3.42
CA GLY A 271 -65.21 14.80 3.38
C GLY A 271 -66.23 15.91 3.17
N SER A 272 -67.44 15.50 2.79
CA SER A 272 -68.64 16.33 2.73
C SER A 272 -69.72 15.76 3.65
N ILE A 273 -70.54 16.63 4.22
CA ILE A 273 -71.70 16.21 5.02
C ILE A 273 -72.68 15.43 4.13
N SER A 274 -73.54 14.60 4.74
CA SER A 274 -74.69 14.07 4.00
C SER A 274 -75.54 15.20 3.42
N SER A 275 -76.02 15.02 2.19
CA SER A 275 -76.97 15.94 1.55
C SER A 275 -78.33 16.02 2.27
N TYR A 276 -78.59 15.07 3.17
CA TYR A 276 -79.81 14.96 3.96
C TYR A 276 -79.64 15.60 5.35
N ALA A 277 -78.44 15.54 5.94
CA ALA A 277 -78.12 16.05 7.28
C ALA A 277 -78.54 17.50 7.53
N SER A 278 -78.17 18.44 6.65
CA SER A 278 -78.48 19.86 6.90
C SER A 278 -79.97 20.17 6.85
N VAL A 279 -80.76 19.39 6.10
CA VAL A 279 -82.22 19.53 5.98
C VAL A 279 -82.92 18.87 7.16
N TYR A 280 -82.43 17.70 7.59
CA TYR A 280 -82.96 16.97 8.74
C TYR A 280 -82.81 17.76 10.04
N GLU A 281 -81.64 18.37 10.29
CA GLU A 281 -81.45 19.26 11.46
C GLU A 281 -82.31 20.54 11.39
N GLU A 282 -82.53 21.11 10.20
CA GLU A 282 -83.38 22.31 10.07
C GLU A 282 -84.86 22.01 10.43
N ALA A 283 -85.32 20.79 10.16
CA ALA A 283 -86.68 20.34 10.49
C ALA A 283 -86.86 19.95 11.98
N HIS A 284 -85.89 19.26 12.58
CA HIS A 284 -86.04 18.66 13.92
C HIS A 284 -85.28 19.39 15.04
N ASN A 285 -84.36 20.31 14.70
CA ASN A 285 -83.50 21.03 15.64
C ASN A 285 -83.48 22.56 15.35
N PRO A 286 -84.65 23.24 15.35
CA PRO A 286 -84.79 24.61 14.85
C PRO A 286 -84.03 25.67 15.66
N ASP A 287 -83.73 25.40 16.94
CA ASP A 287 -82.95 26.29 17.81
C ASP A 287 -81.43 25.99 17.79
N GLY A 288 -80.98 24.92 17.10
CA GLY A 288 -79.64 24.33 17.30
C GLY A 288 -78.88 23.85 16.05
N ASN A 289 -79.35 24.08 14.83
CA ASN A 289 -78.73 23.59 13.59
C ASN A 289 -77.25 24.04 13.40
N CYS A 290 -76.31 23.13 13.62
CA CYS A 290 -74.86 23.39 13.48
C CYS A 290 -74.43 23.63 12.02
N TYR A 291 -75.13 23.06 11.03
CA TYR A 291 -74.78 23.15 9.61
C TYR A 291 -74.97 24.55 9.03
N ALA A 292 -75.75 25.40 9.72
CA ALA A 292 -75.85 26.83 9.43
C ALA A 292 -74.59 27.62 9.84
N ALA A 293 -73.73 27.06 10.69
CA ALA A 293 -72.51 27.68 11.19
C ALA A 293 -71.21 27.01 10.68
N VAL A 294 -71.20 25.69 10.51
CA VAL A 294 -70.06 24.91 10.03
C VAL A 294 -70.51 23.93 8.94
N TRP A 295 -70.11 24.21 7.69
CA TRP A 295 -70.55 23.45 6.51
C TRP A 295 -69.42 22.56 5.94
N GLY A 296 -68.84 21.71 6.79
CA GLY A 296 -67.72 20.85 6.42
C GLY A 296 -67.44 19.75 7.44
N VAL A 297 -66.76 18.69 6.98
CA VAL A 297 -66.38 17.52 7.78
C VAL A 297 -64.94 17.68 8.26
N THR A 298 -64.70 17.49 9.55
CA THR A 298 -63.34 17.44 10.10
C THR A 298 -62.77 16.04 9.88
N VAL A 299 -61.84 15.91 8.93
CA VAL A 299 -61.13 14.66 8.66
C VAL A 299 -59.79 14.67 9.40
N VAL A 300 -59.56 13.63 10.21
CA VAL A 300 -58.31 13.39 10.94
C VAL A 300 -57.73 12.06 10.49
N MET A 301 -56.42 12.00 10.26
CA MET A 301 -55.67 10.75 10.22
C MET A 301 -55.20 10.48 11.64
N ASP A 302 -55.76 9.47 12.28
CA ASP A 302 -55.64 9.22 13.73
C ASP A 302 -54.81 7.97 14.08
N GLU A 303 -54.61 7.05 13.13
CA GLU A 303 -53.66 5.93 13.28
C GLU A 303 -52.87 5.65 11.98
N GLU A 304 -51.55 5.47 12.10
CA GLU A 304 -50.70 4.88 11.06
C GLU A 304 -49.89 3.74 11.71
N VAL A 305 -50.12 2.50 11.25
CA VAL A 305 -49.48 1.29 11.75
C VAL A 305 -48.62 0.68 10.66
N THR A 306 -47.31 0.52 10.92
CA THR A 306 -46.42 -0.28 10.08
C THR A 306 -46.32 -1.70 10.64
N ILE A 307 -46.55 -2.70 9.79
CA ILE A 307 -46.37 -4.12 10.10
C ILE A 307 -45.28 -4.68 9.18
N GLU A 308 -44.19 -5.17 9.76
CA GLU A 308 -43.08 -5.79 9.01
C GLU A 308 -43.56 -7.01 8.21
N GLY A 309 -43.02 -7.16 6.99
CA GLY A 309 -43.32 -8.26 6.08
C GLY A 309 -42.60 -9.56 6.43
N SER A 310 -42.58 -10.50 5.47
CA SER A 310 -41.85 -11.77 5.63
C SER A 310 -40.41 -11.71 5.12
N CYS A 311 -40.09 -10.78 4.20
CA CYS A 311 -38.73 -10.47 3.78
C CYS A 311 -38.23 -9.14 4.40
N PRO A 312 -36.94 -9.00 4.74
CA PRO A 312 -36.35 -7.72 5.15
C PRO A 312 -36.54 -6.62 4.11
N GLY A 313 -37.23 -5.54 4.47
CA GLY A 313 -37.53 -4.41 3.58
C GLY A 313 -38.97 -4.40 3.05
N GLU A 314 -39.69 -5.52 3.14
CA GLU A 314 -41.14 -5.56 2.95
C GLU A 314 -41.87 -5.13 4.23
N TYR A 315 -42.96 -4.39 4.09
CA TYR A 315 -43.86 -4.03 5.17
C TYR A 315 -45.20 -3.53 4.62
N SER A 316 -46.26 -3.65 5.40
CA SER A 316 -47.54 -3.01 5.10
C SER A 316 -47.74 -1.81 6.03
N ILE A 317 -48.01 -0.63 5.47
CA ILE A 317 -48.54 0.50 6.24
C ILE A 317 -50.06 0.48 6.16
N THR A 318 -50.75 0.42 7.30
CA THR A 318 -52.17 0.67 7.41
C THR A 318 -52.40 2.08 7.95
N ARG A 319 -53.17 2.90 7.23
CA ARG A 319 -53.60 4.24 7.66
C ARG A 319 -55.09 4.24 7.97
N HIS A 320 -55.50 4.91 9.03
CA HIS A 320 -56.88 5.13 9.43
C HIS A 320 -57.26 6.61 9.30
N TRP A 321 -58.46 6.90 8.83
CA TRP A 321 -59.04 8.24 8.84
C TRP A 321 -60.44 8.23 9.44
N THR A 322 -60.66 9.14 10.39
CA THR A 322 -61.97 9.42 10.98
C THR A 322 -62.48 10.78 10.47
N GLY A 323 -63.63 10.78 9.80
CA GLY A 323 -64.32 11.97 9.30
C GLY A 323 -65.53 12.30 10.17
N THR A 324 -65.49 13.42 10.90
CA THR A 324 -66.53 13.83 11.87
C THR A 324 -67.29 15.07 11.38
N ASP A 325 -68.63 15.04 11.43
CA ASP A 325 -69.50 16.19 11.14
C ASP A 325 -69.72 17.10 12.37
N CYS A 326 -70.52 18.16 12.27
CA CYS A 326 -70.72 19.09 13.40
C CYS A 326 -71.77 18.65 14.43
N MET A 327 -72.39 17.48 14.25
CA MET A 327 -73.20 16.78 15.27
C MET A 327 -72.44 15.57 15.84
N ASP A 328 -71.11 15.57 15.76
CA ASP A 328 -70.19 14.52 16.21
C ASP A 328 -70.43 13.13 15.56
N ARG A 329 -71.17 13.05 14.44
CA ARG A 329 -71.35 11.78 13.69
C ARG A 329 -70.11 11.48 12.84
N GLN A 330 -69.71 10.21 12.78
CA GLN A 330 -68.41 9.80 12.25
C GLN A 330 -68.51 8.75 11.14
N VAL A 331 -67.55 8.78 10.22
CA VAL A 331 -67.22 7.66 9.32
C VAL A 331 -65.73 7.36 9.34
N GLU A 332 -65.40 6.09 9.20
CA GLU A 332 -64.04 5.56 9.22
C GLU A 332 -63.66 5.04 7.82
N HIS A 333 -62.38 5.17 7.45
CA HIS A 333 -61.82 4.57 6.24
C HIS A 333 -60.38 4.14 6.48
N THR A 334 -59.97 3.02 5.89
CA THR A 334 -58.60 2.50 5.96
C THR A 334 -57.95 2.37 4.58
N GLN A 335 -56.64 2.62 4.53
CA GLN A 335 -55.78 2.31 3.37
C GLN A 335 -54.67 1.37 3.82
N THR A 336 -54.46 0.30 3.05
CA THR A 336 -53.31 -0.58 3.12
C THR A 336 -52.33 -0.26 1.99
N ILE A 337 -51.09 0.05 2.34
CA ILE A 337 -49.97 0.22 1.42
C ILE A 337 -49.03 -0.97 1.61
N SER A 338 -49.04 -1.91 0.66
CA SER A 338 -48.11 -3.05 0.65
C SER A 338 -46.81 -2.64 -0.01
N VAL A 339 -45.73 -2.59 0.76
CA VAL A 339 -44.35 -2.44 0.25
C VAL A 339 -43.76 -3.82 0.05
N VAL A 340 -43.40 -4.12 -1.19
CA VAL A 340 -42.90 -5.43 -1.65
C VAL A 340 -41.62 -5.24 -2.47
N ASP A 341 -40.79 -6.28 -2.55
CA ASP A 341 -39.61 -6.29 -3.41
C ASP A 341 -39.79 -7.23 -4.61
N ASN A 342 -39.73 -6.67 -5.81
CA ASN A 342 -39.82 -7.39 -7.09
C ASN A 342 -38.65 -7.01 -8.00
N THR A 343 -37.57 -6.49 -7.42
CA THR A 343 -36.40 -5.94 -8.11
C THR A 343 -35.22 -6.87 -7.88
N ALA A 344 -34.51 -7.24 -8.95
CA ALA A 344 -33.31 -8.05 -8.81
C ALA A 344 -32.10 -7.17 -8.43
N PRO A 345 -31.19 -7.65 -7.56
CA PRO A 345 -30.00 -6.89 -7.15
C PRO A 345 -29.13 -6.56 -8.36
N ILE A 346 -28.53 -5.36 -8.37
CA ILE A 346 -27.75 -4.84 -9.50
C ILE A 346 -26.27 -4.87 -9.16
N PHE A 347 -25.45 -5.55 -9.97
CA PHE A 347 -24.00 -5.52 -9.86
C PHE A 347 -23.45 -4.10 -10.07
N THR A 348 -22.77 -3.56 -9.05
CA THR A 348 -22.15 -2.23 -9.04
C THR A 348 -20.63 -2.27 -9.12
N PHE A 349 -20.00 -3.40 -8.78
CA PHE A 349 -18.53 -3.55 -8.78
C PHE A 349 -18.07 -5.00 -9.04
N GLY A 350 -16.81 -5.18 -9.45
CA GLY A 350 -16.15 -6.49 -9.57
C GLY A 350 -16.49 -7.32 -10.81
N ILE A 351 -17.10 -6.70 -11.83
CA ILE A 351 -17.51 -7.32 -13.10
C ILE A 351 -16.56 -7.02 -14.28
N GLU A 352 -15.46 -6.30 -14.04
CA GLU A 352 -14.39 -6.07 -15.02
C GLU A 352 -13.43 -7.27 -15.09
N THR A 353 -12.71 -7.44 -16.20
CA THR A 353 -11.73 -8.52 -16.36
C THR A 353 -10.58 -8.35 -15.37
N ILE A 354 -10.31 -9.39 -14.58
CA ILE A 354 -9.23 -9.39 -13.58
C ILE A 354 -7.98 -10.01 -14.21
N GLU A 355 -7.01 -9.18 -14.58
CA GLU A 355 -5.65 -9.64 -14.93
C GLU A 355 -4.90 -10.06 -13.66
N THR A 356 -4.27 -11.24 -13.68
CA THR A 356 -3.47 -11.74 -12.55
C THR A 356 -2.30 -12.60 -13.00
N THR A 357 -1.36 -12.84 -12.09
CA THR A 357 -0.22 -13.75 -12.31
C THR A 357 -0.44 -15.08 -11.60
N CYS A 358 0.00 -16.16 -12.24
CA CYS A 358 0.08 -17.45 -11.60
C CYS A 358 1.22 -17.46 -10.52
N PRO A 359 1.15 -18.29 -9.46
CA PRO A 359 0.01 -19.10 -9.04
C PRO A 359 -1.06 -18.25 -8.37
N ILE A 360 -2.33 -18.51 -8.71
CA ILE A 360 -3.48 -17.79 -8.15
C ILE A 360 -3.46 -17.84 -6.62
N LEU A 361 -3.40 -16.66 -6.00
CA LEU A 361 -3.74 -16.51 -4.59
C LEU A 361 -5.28 -16.67 -4.44
N PRO A 362 -5.78 -17.54 -3.54
CA PRO A 362 -7.18 -17.99 -3.53
C PRO A 362 -8.14 -16.99 -2.89
N ALA A 363 -7.99 -15.70 -3.20
CA ALA A 363 -8.81 -14.60 -2.68
C ALA A 363 -9.06 -13.56 -3.79
N PHE A 364 -10.12 -13.79 -4.57
CA PHE A 364 -10.72 -12.76 -5.43
C PHE A 364 -11.79 -12.01 -4.62
N GLU A 365 -11.90 -10.70 -4.82
CA GLU A 365 -13.07 -9.97 -4.31
C GLU A 365 -14.32 -10.45 -5.06
N GLN A 366 -15.36 -10.83 -4.32
CA GLN A 366 -16.63 -11.18 -4.95
C GLN A 366 -17.25 -9.93 -5.59
N PRO A 367 -17.88 -10.04 -6.78
CA PRO A 367 -18.55 -8.91 -7.39
C PRO A 367 -19.67 -8.41 -6.48
N ILE A 368 -19.74 -7.09 -6.28
CA ILE A 368 -20.70 -6.48 -5.37
C ILE A 368 -21.96 -6.18 -6.16
N ALA A 369 -23.10 -6.66 -5.66
CA ALA A 369 -24.41 -6.24 -6.08
C ALA A 369 -25.12 -5.51 -4.93
N GLU A 370 -25.77 -4.40 -5.27
CA GLU A 370 -26.60 -3.63 -4.36
C GLU A 370 -28.06 -3.82 -4.77
N ASP A 371 -28.94 -3.94 -3.78
CA ASP A 371 -30.37 -3.74 -3.97
C ASP A 371 -30.85 -2.55 -3.11
N ALA A 372 -31.90 -1.87 -3.57
CA ALA A 372 -32.42 -0.64 -2.97
C ALA A 372 -33.56 -0.88 -1.97
N CYS A 373 -33.94 -2.14 -1.77
CA CYS A 373 -35.21 -2.57 -1.20
C CYS A 373 -35.00 -3.60 -0.09
N SER A 374 -34.27 -4.69 -0.38
CA SER A 374 -34.01 -5.79 0.56
C SER A 374 -32.50 -6.04 0.79
N SER A 375 -32.16 -6.53 1.98
CA SER A 375 -30.77 -6.85 2.35
C SER A 375 -30.70 -7.87 3.48
N PRO A 376 -29.63 -8.68 3.60
CA PRO A 376 -28.42 -8.69 2.78
C PRO A 376 -28.61 -9.41 1.42
N VAL A 377 -27.81 -9.01 0.43
CA VAL A 377 -27.62 -9.77 -0.82
C VAL A 377 -26.67 -10.94 -0.57
N THR A 378 -26.96 -12.08 -1.20
CA THR A 378 -26.18 -13.32 -1.19
C THR A 378 -25.63 -13.63 -2.58
N TYR A 379 -24.56 -14.43 -2.66
CA TYR A 379 -23.87 -14.73 -3.92
C TYR A 379 -23.62 -16.24 -4.04
N ASP A 380 -23.92 -16.81 -5.20
CA ASP A 380 -23.57 -18.19 -5.58
C ASP A 380 -22.76 -18.21 -6.88
N ILE A 381 -21.96 -19.26 -7.08
CA ILE A 381 -21.12 -19.46 -8.26
C ILE A 381 -21.56 -20.76 -8.95
N GLU A 382 -22.51 -20.63 -9.89
CA GLU A 382 -23.18 -21.76 -10.53
C GLU A 382 -22.25 -22.60 -11.41
N ALA A 383 -21.25 -21.95 -12.02
CA ALA A 383 -20.28 -22.59 -12.89
C ALA A 383 -18.93 -21.86 -12.89
N GLU A 384 -17.85 -22.64 -12.89
CA GLU A 384 -16.49 -22.18 -13.20
C GLU A 384 -15.98 -22.99 -14.41
N THR A 385 -15.45 -22.31 -15.43
CA THR A 385 -14.84 -22.94 -16.61
C THR A 385 -13.45 -22.37 -16.83
N ILE A 386 -12.45 -23.26 -16.94
CA ILE A 386 -11.06 -22.89 -17.22
C ILE A 386 -10.76 -23.20 -18.69
N LEU A 387 -10.30 -22.20 -19.44
CA LEU A 387 -9.76 -22.36 -20.79
C LEU A 387 -8.24 -22.20 -20.73
N ALA A 388 -7.51 -23.22 -21.16
CA ALA A 388 -6.06 -23.17 -21.28
C ALA A 388 -5.62 -22.18 -22.38
N GLY A 389 -4.55 -21.43 -22.11
CA GLY A 389 -3.93 -20.50 -23.05
C GLY A 389 -2.92 -21.18 -23.99
N GLU A 390 -1.97 -20.39 -24.50
CA GLU A 390 -0.96 -20.87 -25.46
C GLU A 390 0.19 -21.69 -24.83
N CYS A 391 0.32 -21.67 -23.50
CA CYS A 391 1.28 -22.41 -22.69
C CYS A 391 0.68 -22.78 -21.34
N ASP A 392 1.17 -23.86 -20.72
CA ASP A 392 0.91 -24.12 -19.29
C ASP A 392 1.44 -22.92 -18.47
N GLY A 393 0.67 -22.48 -17.47
CA GLY A 393 0.88 -21.21 -16.76
C GLY A 393 0.03 -20.04 -17.28
N ARG A 394 -0.51 -20.11 -18.52
CA ARG A 394 -1.50 -19.15 -19.06
C ARG A 394 -2.88 -19.78 -19.21
N TYR A 395 -3.91 -19.15 -18.66
CA TYR A 395 -5.29 -19.61 -18.77
C TYR A 395 -6.30 -18.52 -18.39
N SER A 396 -7.54 -18.66 -18.86
CA SER A 396 -8.66 -17.78 -18.50
C SER A 396 -9.71 -18.55 -17.70
N ILE A 397 -10.16 -18.00 -16.58
CA ILE A 397 -11.28 -18.52 -15.79
C ILE A 397 -12.52 -17.68 -16.08
N TYR A 398 -13.60 -18.35 -16.44
CA TYR A 398 -14.94 -17.78 -16.58
C TYR A 398 -15.81 -18.28 -15.42
N ARG A 399 -16.36 -17.36 -14.63
CA ARG A 399 -17.27 -17.64 -13.51
C ARG A 399 -18.64 -17.06 -13.78
N LEU A 400 -19.68 -17.89 -13.65
CA LEU A 400 -21.05 -17.44 -13.64
C LEU A 400 -21.46 -17.16 -12.19
N VAL A 401 -21.61 -15.89 -11.83
CA VAL A 401 -21.94 -15.45 -10.46
C VAL A 401 -23.38 -14.93 -10.43
N THR A 402 -24.20 -15.52 -9.56
CA THR A 402 -25.59 -15.12 -9.35
C THR A 402 -25.72 -14.43 -7.99
N ALA A 403 -26.12 -13.16 -8.01
CA ALA A 403 -26.52 -12.42 -6.83
C ALA A 403 -28.02 -12.65 -6.57
N THR A 404 -28.40 -12.98 -5.34
CA THR A 404 -29.79 -13.17 -4.91
C THR A 404 -30.04 -12.34 -3.66
N ASP A 405 -31.10 -11.54 -3.66
CA ASP A 405 -31.48 -10.68 -2.53
C ASP A 405 -32.11 -11.47 -1.36
N ALA A 406 -32.65 -10.77 -0.36
CA ALA A 406 -33.27 -11.42 0.79
C ALA A 406 -34.70 -11.92 0.55
N CYS A 407 -35.34 -11.51 -0.56
CA CYS A 407 -36.71 -11.88 -0.94
C CYS A 407 -36.75 -13.00 -2.00
N GLY A 408 -35.63 -13.28 -2.67
CA GLY A 408 -35.45 -14.30 -3.68
C GLY A 408 -35.38 -13.79 -5.12
N ASN A 409 -35.32 -12.47 -5.38
CA ASN A 409 -35.03 -11.98 -6.72
C ASN A 409 -33.52 -12.12 -7.00
N SER A 410 -33.15 -12.40 -8.24
CA SER A 410 -31.75 -12.69 -8.60
C SER A 410 -31.33 -12.13 -9.95
N SER A 411 -30.04 -11.84 -10.07
CA SER A 411 -29.37 -11.45 -11.31
C SER A 411 -28.03 -12.19 -11.45
N THR A 412 -27.58 -12.38 -12.69
CA THR A 412 -26.43 -13.23 -13.00
C THR A 412 -25.47 -12.50 -13.94
N VAL A 413 -24.17 -12.61 -13.69
CA VAL A 413 -23.09 -12.00 -14.49
C VAL A 413 -21.95 -12.98 -14.73
N GLU A 414 -21.25 -12.83 -15.86
CA GLU A 414 -20.00 -13.54 -16.13
C GLU A 414 -18.81 -12.69 -15.65
N GLN A 415 -18.03 -13.21 -14.70
CA GLN A 415 -16.74 -12.64 -14.28
C GLN A 415 -15.62 -13.37 -15.01
N VAL A 416 -14.70 -12.61 -15.62
CA VAL A 416 -13.54 -13.14 -16.36
C VAL A 416 -12.26 -12.82 -15.60
N ILE A 417 -11.42 -13.84 -15.41
CA ILE A 417 -10.08 -13.71 -14.81
C ILE A 417 -9.07 -14.21 -15.84
N GLU A 418 -8.13 -13.37 -16.23
CA GLU A 418 -7.03 -13.75 -17.13
C GLU A 418 -5.75 -13.95 -16.33
N VAL A 419 -5.20 -15.17 -16.40
CA VAL A 419 -4.03 -15.59 -15.66
C VAL A 419 -2.86 -15.68 -16.63
N SER A 420 -1.80 -14.93 -16.33
CA SER A 420 -0.60 -14.90 -17.16
C SER A 420 0.65 -15.27 -16.37
N ASP A 421 1.53 -16.05 -16.98
CA ASP A 421 2.88 -16.26 -16.47
C ASP A 421 3.86 -15.28 -17.13
N THR A 422 4.52 -14.47 -16.31
CA THR A 422 5.47 -13.42 -16.70
C THR A 422 6.81 -13.57 -15.97
N ASN A 423 7.05 -14.70 -15.30
CA ASN A 423 8.09 -14.85 -14.31
C ASN A 423 9.03 -15.99 -14.68
N GLY A 424 10.28 -15.67 -15.03
CA GLY A 424 11.29 -16.69 -15.33
C GLY A 424 11.56 -17.64 -14.15
N PRO A 425 11.88 -18.92 -14.40
CA PRO A 425 12.13 -19.92 -13.36
C PRO A 425 13.16 -19.50 -12.32
N ILE A 426 13.00 -19.99 -11.08
CA ILE A 426 13.96 -19.77 -10.00
C ILE A 426 14.87 -20.98 -9.80
N TRP A 427 16.17 -20.74 -9.65
CA TRP A 427 17.14 -21.76 -9.26
C TRP A 427 16.89 -22.21 -7.82
N THR A 428 16.70 -23.51 -7.61
CA THR A 428 16.43 -24.13 -6.29
C THR A 428 17.56 -25.03 -5.82
N GLU A 429 18.35 -25.61 -6.72
CA GLU A 429 19.60 -26.29 -6.39
C GLU A 429 20.70 -25.82 -7.34
N LEU A 430 21.69 -25.11 -6.79
CA LEU A 430 22.84 -24.58 -7.54
C LEU A 430 24.05 -25.50 -7.42
N LEU A 431 24.76 -25.68 -8.53
CA LEU A 431 26.10 -26.28 -8.53
C LEU A 431 27.11 -25.28 -7.92
N PRO A 432 28.33 -25.72 -7.53
CA PRO A 432 29.41 -24.80 -7.19
C PRO A 432 29.75 -23.88 -8.39
N GLU A 433 29.81 -22.58 -8.15
CA GLU A 433 30.18 -21.55 -9.15
C GLU A 433 31.62 -21.71 -9.67
N GLN A 434 32.50 -22.31 -8.85
CA GLN A 434 33.90 -22.57 -9.13
C GLN A 434 34.21 -24.03 -8.82
N VAL A 435 34.82 -24.73 -9.78
CA VAL A 435 35.25 -26.13 -9.65
C VAL A 435 36.68 -26.25 -10.17
N ILE A 436 37.46 -27.18 -9.60
CA ILE A 436 38.79 -27.57 -10.08
C ILE A 436 38.72 -29.06 -10.47
N SER A 437 39.21 -29.44 -11.65
CA SER A 437 39.15 -30.81 -12.17
C SER A 437 40.35 -31.19 -13.03
N ALA A 438 40.95 -32.35 -12.76
CA ALA A 438 42.00 -32.94 -13.59
C ALA A 438 41.44 -33.70 -14.83
N ALA A 439 40.14 -33.57 -15.15
CA ALA A 439 39.43 -34.39 -16.13
C ALA A 439 38.38 -33.60 -16.94
N ILE A 440 38.63 -32.30 -17.15
CA ILE A 440 37.66 -31.28 -17.62
C ILE A 440 36.89 -31.60 -18.92
N GLU A 441 37.45 -32.40 -19.84
CA GLU A 441 36.75 -32.84 -21.07
C GLU A 441 35.82 -34.06 -20.87
N THR A 442 35.90 -34.75 -19.72
CA THR A 442 35.32 -36.10 -19.52
C THR A 442 34.53 -36.30 -18.23
N GLU A 443 34.68 -35.41 -17.24
CA GLU A 443 33.93 -35.46 -15.98
C GLU A 443 32.50 -34.94 -16.15
N ASP A 444 31.54 -35.57 -15.47
CA ASP A 444 30.14 -35.12 -15.42
C ASP A 444 29.94 -34.16 -14.24
N PHE A 445 29.97 -32.87 -14.56
CA PHE A 445 29.75 -31.77 -13.61
C PHE A 445 28.26 -31.54 -13.28
N GLY A 446 27.34 -32.42 -13.74
CA GLY A 446 25.93 -32.38 -13.44
C GLY A 446 25.18 -31.19 -14.06
N MET A 447 23.94 -30.99 -13.62
CA MET A 447 23.05 -29.89 -14.01
C MET A 447 22.47 -29.24 -12.74
N PRO A 448 22.33 -27.91 -12.68
CA PRO A 448 21.56 -27.25 -11.63
C PRO A 448 20.07 -27.61 -11.74
N VAL A 449 19.30 -27.36 -10.68
CA VAL A 449 17.84 -27.50 -10.68
C VAL A 449 17.20 -26.12 -10.57
N ALA A 450 16.25 -25.86 -11.47
CA ALA A 450 15.31 -24.75 -11.39
C ALA A 450 13.89 -25.29 -11.27
N THR A 451 13.04 -24.54 -10.61
CA THR A 451 11.59 -24.77 -10.55
C THR A 451 10.87 -23.47 -10.86
N ASP A 452 9.75 -23.59 -11.55
CA ASP A 452 8.74 -22.56 -11.64
C ASP A 452 7.49 -23.00 -10.84
N LEU A 453 6.60 -22.05 -10.52
CA LEU A 453 5.36 -22.26 -9.78
C LEU A 453 4.15 -22.58 -10.68
N CYS A 454 4.30 -22.46 -12.00
CA CYS A 454 3.21 -22.33 -12.96
C CYS A 454 3.29 -23.30 -14.14
N SER A 455 4.51 -23.69 -14.53
CA SER A 455 4.74 -24.60 -15.65
C SER A 455 6.01 -25.45 -15.49
N ASP A 456 6.17 -26.43 -16.39
CA ASP A 456 7.37 -27.27 -16.43
C ASP A 456 8.59 -26.48 -16.94
N VAL A 457 9.75 -26.71 -16.33
CA VAL A 457 10.99 -25.98 -16.61
C VAL A 457 11.94 -26.77 -17.50
N THR A 458 12.47 -26.11 -18.52
CA THR A 458 13.52 -26.64 -19.41
C THR A 458 14.84 -25.92 -19.13
N ILE A 459 15.93 -26.65 -18.90
CA ILE A 459 17.24 -26.04 -18.64
C ILE A 459 18.13 -26.15 -19.88
N GLY A 460 18.34 -25.03 -20.55
CA GLY A 460 19.35 -24.88 -21.59
C GLY A 460 20.71 -24.53 -20.98
N PHE A 461 21.80 -24.92 -21.65
CA PHE A 461 23.13 -24.41 -21.32
C PHE A 461 24.01 -24.26 -22.56
N THR A 462 25.02 -23.42 -22.42
CA THR A 462 26.10 -23.23 -23.40
C THR A 462 27.45 -23.42 -22.71
N THR A 463 28.44 -23.87 -23.48
CA THR A 463 29.80 -24.11 -22.98
C THR A 463 30.81 -23.35 -23.82
N VAL A 464 31.79 -22.73 -23.15
CA VAL A 464 32.94 -22.09 -23.79
C VAL A 464 34.20 -22.64 -23.14
N LEU A 465 35.09 -23.21 -23.95
CA LEU A 465 36.43 -23.60 -23.52
C LEU A 465 37.39 -22.44 -23.85
N GLY A 466 37.97 -21.85 -22.82
CA GLY A 466 38.92 -20.74 -22.88
C GLY A 466 40.33 -21.13 -22.41
N PRO A 467 41.31 -20.22 -22.55
CA PRO A 467 42.64 -20.40 -21.96
C PRO A 467 42.53 -20.29 -20.42
N GLY A 468 43.12 -21.26 -19.72
CA GLY A 468 43.19 -21.29 -18.26
C GLY A 468 44.38 -20.50 -17.71
N ILE A 469 44.81 -20.88 -16.50
CA ILE A 469 45.77 -20.12 -15.67
C ILE A 469 47.22 -20.21 -16.20
N CYS A 470 47.57 -21.26 -16.96
CA CYS A 470 48.89 -21.47 -17.55
C CYS A 470 48.80 -21.86 -19.06
N PRO A 471 49.92 -21.86 -19.82
CA PRO A 471 49.88 -21.76 -21.29
C PRO A 471 49.12 -22.83 -22.08
N LEU A 472 48.95 -24.05 -21.57
CA LEU A 472 48.10 -25.07 -22.19
C LEU A 472 46.92 -25.53 -21.31
N ALA A 473 46.82 -25.08 -20.06
CA ALA A 473 45.66 -25.35 -19.23
C ALA A 473 44.41 -24.68 -19.80
N VAL A 474 43.23 -25.27 -19.58
CA VAL A 474 41.95 -24.76 -20.09
C VAL A 474 40.96 -24.39 -18.98
N GLU A 475 40.07 -23.46 -19.29
CA GLU A 475 38.92 -23.09 -18.47
C GLU A 475 37.63 -23.46 -19.21
N LEU A 476 36.73 -24.22 -18.58
CA LEU A 476 35.41 -24.54 -19.10
C LEU A 476 34.35 -23.70 -18.37
N THR A 477 33.92 -22.62 -19.02
CA THR A 477 32.78 -21.81 -18.58
C THR A 477 31.47 -22.44 -19.11
N ARG A 478 30.55 -22.76 -18.19
CA ARG A 478 29.19 -23.28 -18.46
C ARG A 478 28.17 -22.21 -18.06
N THR A 479 27.37 -21.74 -19.01
CA THR A 479 26.28 -20.76 -18.76
C THR A 479 24.93 -21.43 -18.95
N PHE A 480 24.14 -21.49 -17.89
CA PHE A 480 22.81 -22.10 -17.84
C PHE A 480 21.71 -21.05 -17.85
N ILE A 481 20.62 -21.33 -18.56
CA ILE A 481 19.39 -20.54 -18.54
C ILE A 481 18.24 -21.54 -18.39
N ALA A 482 17.41 -21.35 -17.37
CA ALA A 482 16.16 -22.08 -17.23
C ALA A 482 15.05 -21.29 -17.94
N THR A 483 14.27 -21.98 -18.77
CA THR A 483 13.16 -21.40 -19.53
C THR A 483 11.89 -22.20 -19.21
N ASP A 484 10.83 -21.49 -18.86
CA ASP A 484 9.52 -22.09 -18.57
C ASP A 484 8.76 -22.51 -19.86
N ALA A 485 7.55 -23.05 -19.72
CA ALA A 485 6.73 -23.46 -20.87
C ALA A 485 6.14 -22.28 -21.67
N CYS A 486 6.14 -21.06 -21.10
CA CYS A 486 5.68 -19.82 -21.73
C CYS A 486 6.79 -19.00 -22.40
N GLY A 487 8.05 -19.40 -22.24
CA GLY A 487 9.23 -18.72 -22.78
C GLY A 487 9.83 -17.62 -21.90
N ASN A 488 9.47 -17.50 -20.61
CA ASN A 488 10.20 -16.59 -19.72
C ASN A 488 11.53 -17.25 -19.27
N GLU A 489 12.61 -16.48 -19.23
CA GLU A 489 13.96 -16.96 -18.89
C GLU A 489 14.37 -16.55 -17.48
N SER A 490 15.06 -17.45 -16.78
CA SER A 490 15.74 -17.16 -15.52
C SER A 490 16.89 -16.17 -15.71
N VAL A 491 17.36 -15.55 -14.62
CA VAL A 491 18.72 -14.98 -14.63
C VAL A 491 19.74 -16.09 -14.94
N PRO A 492 20.74 -15.86 -15.81
CA PRO A 492 21.73 -16.89 -16.13
C PRO A 492 22.56 -17.28 -14.91
N PHE A 493 22.72 -18.59 -14.70
CA PHE A 493 23.70 -19.13 -13.76
C PHE A 493 24.99 -19.48 -14.52
N VAL A 494 26.15 -19.19 -13.93
CA VAL A 494 27.46 -19.45 -14.54
C VAL A 494 28.30 -20.29 -13.59
N GLN A 495 28.77 -21.44 -14.10
CA GLN A 495 29.77 -22.27 -13.45
C GLN A 495 31.07 -22.16 -14.25
N VAL A 496 32.16 -21.80 -13.58
CA VAL A 496 33.51 -21.84 -14.15
C VAL A 496 34.24 -23.07 -13.60
N ILE A 497 34.83 -23.84 -14.49
CA ILE A 497 35.60 -25.02 -14.15
C ILE A 497 37.03 -24.76 -14.62
N ASN A 498 37.96 -24.74 -13.68
CA ASN A 498 39.38 -24.68 -13.98
C ASN A 498 39.94 -26.09 -14.04
N GLU A 499 40.91 -26.31 -14.91
CA GLU A 499 41.72 -27.52 -14.87
C GLU A 499 42.56 -27.57 -13.58
N ASP A 500 42.93 -28.76 -13.09
CA ASP A 500 43.78 -28.90 -11.91
C ASP A 500 45.22 -28.50 -12.22
N THR A 501 45.62 -27.32 -11.74
CA THR A 501 46.94 -26.71 -11.95
C THR A 501 47.80 -26.62 -10.69
N ASP A 502 47.38 -27.25 -9.57
CA ASP A 502 48.07 -27.10 -8.26
C ASP A 502 49.35 -27.96 -8.18
N LEU A 503 50.37 -27.55 -8.93
CA LEU A 503 51.69 -28.21 -9.02
C LEU A 503 52.50 -27.98 -7.73
N PHE A 504 52.35 -28.89 -6.76
CA PHE A 504 53.06 -28.86 -5.50
C PHE A 504 54.44 -29.52 -5.63
N THR A 505 55.50 -28.74 -5.39
CA THR A 505 56.89 -29.21 -5.51
C THR A 505 57.74 -28.66 -4.38
N PHE A 506 58.73 -29.43 -3.93
CA PHE A 506 59.70 -28.98 -2.92
C PHE A 506 61.00 -29.80 -3.00
N VAL A 507 62.09 -29.21 -2.52
CA VAL A 507 63.36 -29.93 -2.30
C VAL A 507 63.20 -30.73 -1.02
N SER A 508 63.28 -32.06 -1.13
CA SER A 508 63.09 -32.99 -0.02
C SER A 508 64.39 -33.32 0.72
N ALA A 509 65.52 -33.26 0.02
CA ALA A 509 66.86 -33.37 0.58
C ALA A 509 67.91 -32.69 -0.30
N THR A 510 69.04 -32.33 0.30
CA THR A 510 70.31 -32.04 -0.38
C THR A 510 71.42 -32.83 0.31
N SER A 511 72.53 -33.07 -0.40
CA SER A 511 73.83 -33.38 0.22
C SER A 511 74.84 -32.31 -0.19
N ASP A 512 75.60 -31.83 0.78
CA ASP A 512 76.71 -30.90 0.55
C ASP A 512 77.88 -31.62 -0.14
N ALA A 513 78.70 -30.87 -0.88
CA ALA A 513 79.90 -31.42 -1.52
C ALA A 513 81.01 -31.67 -0.47
N THR A 514 81.69 -32.81 -0.58
CA THR A 514 82.63 -33.31 0.44
C THR A 514 83.84 -32.40 0.62
N CYS A 515 84.31 -31.77 -0.47
CA CYS A 515 85.46 -30.87 -0.51
C CYS A 515 85.07 -29.54 -1.19
N SER A 516 85.80 -28.46 -0.89
CA SER A 516 85.60 -27.15 -1.52
C SER A 516 85.79 -27.10 -3.06
N TYR A 517 86.25 -28.20 -3.65
CA TYR A 517 86.52 -28.37 -5.08
C TYR A 517 85.89 -29.63 -5.68
N SER A 518 85.11 -30.40 -4.92
CA SER A 518 84.40 -31.59 -5.42
C SER A 518 83.03 -31.21 -6.01
N SER A 519 82.43 -32.16 -6.74
CA SER A 519 81.11 -32.04 -7.37
C SER A 519 80.24 -33.26 -7.05
N ASP A 520 80.27 -33.66 -5.78
CA ASP A 520 79.59 -34.84 -5.22
C ASP A 520 78.44 -34.47 -4.27
N GLY A 521 78.05 -33.19 -4.23
CA GLY A 521 76.78 -32.79 -3.66
C GLY A 521 75.61 -33.21 -4.55
N SER A 522 74.41 -33.28 -3.99
CA SER A 522 73.21 -33.74 -4.71
C SER A 522 71.93 -33.05 -4.24
N VAL A 523 70.85 -33.19 -5.01
CA VAL A 523 69.51 -32.70 -4.66
C VAL A 523 68.43 -33.75 -4.95
N MET A 524 67.44 -33.83 -4.06
CA MET A 524 66.23 -34.62 -4.25
C MET A 524 65.00 -33.70 -4.25
N VAL A 525 64.12 -33.87 -5.24
CA VAL A 525 62.94 -33.03 -5.47
C VAL A 525 61.71 -33.92 -5.51
N GLU A 526 60.70 -33.58 -4.72
CA GLU A 526 59.41 -34.28 -4.67
C GLU A 526 58.32 -33.45 -5.37
N THR A 527 57.40 -34.13 -6.05
CA THR A 527 56.41 -33.51 -6.95
C THR A 527 55.04 -34.21 -6.83
N SER A 528 53.97 -33.44 -6.63
CA SER A 528 52.58 -33.95 -6.60
C SER A 528 51.56 -32.86 -6.93
N GLY A 529 50.31 -33.25 -7.25
CA GLY A 529 49.30 -32.33 -7.79
C GLY A 529 49.54 -31.95 -9.26
N ALA A 530 48.61 -31.22 -9.85
CA ALA A 530 48.55 -30.92 -11.30
C ALA A 530 48.58 -32.18 -12.20
N VAL A 531 48.83 -32.01 -13.50
CA VAL A 531 48.62 -33.07 -14.51
C VAL A 531 49.94 -33.79 -14.87
N PRO A 532 50.16 -35.05 -14.45
CA PRO A 532 51.35 -35.81 -14.81
C PRO A 532 51.33 -36.24 -16.29
N PRO A 533 52.50 -36.48 -16.93
CA PRO A 533 53.83 -36.52 -16.33
C PRO A 533 54.44 -35.15 -16.03
N TYR A 534 55.26 -35.09 -14.99
CA TYR A 534 56.06 -33.91 -14.67
C TYR A 534 57.44 -33.99 -15.36
N GLU A 535 57.96 -32.85 -15.79
CA GLU A 535 59.32 -32.68 -16.33
C GLU A 535 60.13 -31.81 -15.36
N LEU A 536 61.33 -32.26 -14.98
CA LEU A 536 62.24 -31.56 -14.08
C LEU A 536 63.50 -31.13 -14.83
N TYR A 537 63.76 -29.83 -14.85
CA TYR A 537 64.86 -29.22 -15.59
C TYR A 537 65.85 -28.52 -14.66
N TYR A 538 67.02 -29.15 -14.48
CA TYR A 538 68.15 -28.67 -13.67
C TYR A 538 69.16 -27.85 -14.51
N GLY A 539 68.73 -27.25 -15.62
CA GLY A 539 69.64 -26.52 -16.52
C GLY A 539 70.59 -27.46 -17.27
N ASN A 540 71.90 -27.21 -17.14
CA ASN A 540 72.97 -28.09 -17.65
C ASN A 540 73.67 -28.88 -16.53
N TYR A 541 73.08 -28.93 -15.33
CA TYR A 541 73.67 -29.58 -14.16
C TYR A 541 73.09 -31.00 -13.97
N ASP A 542 73.90 -31.89 -13.40
CA ASP A 542 73.48 -33.23 -13.00
C ASP A 542 73.05 -33.17 -11.52
N PRO A 543 71.78 -33.49 -11.17
CA PRO A 543 71.30 -33.39 -9.79
C PRO A 543 71.99 -34.35 -8.82
N ASP A 544 72.67 -35.39 -9.31
CA ASP A 544 73.48 -36.32 -8.51
C ASP A 544 74.99 -35.95 -8.49
N SER A 545 75.40 -34.83 -9.12
CA SER A 545 76.80 -34.39 -9.18
C SER A 545 76.94 -32.86 -9.23
N LEU A 546 76.72 -32.21 -8.08
CA LEU A 546 76.75 -30.75 -7.89
C LEU A 546 77.96 -30.32 -7.08
N ALA A 547 78.62 -29.23 -7.50
CA ALA A 547 79.61 -28.52 -6.70
C ALA A 547 78.93 -27.53 -5.73
N SER A 548 79.66 -26.92 -4.79
CA SER A 548 79.08 -25.89 -3.93
C SER A 548 78.63 -24.66 -4.71
N GLY A 549 77.43 -24.16 -4.40
CA GLY A 549 76.80 -23.04 -5.09
C GLY A 549 75.28 -23.00 -4.93
N ASP A 550 74.67 -21.93 -5.44
CA ASP A 550 73.22 -21.77 -5.52
C ASP A 550 72.71 -22.27 -6.87
N TYR A 551 71.65 -23.08 -6.83
CA TYR A 551 71.06 -23.77 -7.98
C TYR A 551 69.55 -23.53 -8.04
N THR A 552 69.00 -23.76 -9.23
CA THR A 552 67.55 -23.77 -9.45
C THR A 552 67.13 -24.99 -10.24
N VAL A 553 65.93 -25.47 -9.97
CA VAL A 553 65.24 -26.49 -10.76
C VAL A 553 63.87 -25.96 -11.15
N THR A 554 63.58 -25.98 -12.44
CA THR A 554 62.23 -25.71 -12.94
C THR A 554 61.49 -27.03 -13.08
N VAL A 555 60.32 -27.13 -12.46
CA VAL A 555 59.41 -28.27 -12.61
C VAL A 555 58.21 -27.80 -13.41
N SER A 556 57.81 -28.55 -14.43
CA SER A 556 56.58 -28.32 -15.19
C SER A 556 55.72 -29.57 -15.30
N ASP A 557 54.41 -29.39 -15.42
CA ASP A 557 53.45 -30.46 -15.66
C ASP A 557 53.13 -30.64 -17.17
N ALA A 558 52.22 -31.55 -17.51
CA ALA A 558 51.81 -31.81 -18.89
C ALA A 558 51.14 -30.59 -19.58
N ASN A 559 50.58 -29.66 -18.80
CA ASN A 559 49.89 -28.46 -19.28
C ASN A 559 50.79 -27.20 -19.31
N LEU A 560 52.10 -27.39 -19.12
CA LEU A 560 53.12 -26.34 -19.03
C LEU A 560 52.86 -25.32 -17.90
N CYS A 561 52.11 -25.71 -16.87
CA CYS A 561 52.16 -25.03 -15.58
C CYS A 561 53.54 -25.31 -14.98
N SER A 562 54.29 -24.26 -14.64
CA SER A 562 55.69 -24.37 -14.22
C SER A 562 55.98 -23.60 -12.94
N THR A 563 56.77 -24.21 -12.06
CA THR A 563 57.32 -23.58 -10.85
C THR A 563 58.84 -23.74 -10.82
N THR A 564 59.53 -22.88 -10.08
CA THR A 564 61.00 -22.94 -9.93
C THR A 564 61.35 -22.95 -8.44
N LEU A 565 62.14 -23.94 -8.05
CA LEU A 565 62.69 -24.06 -6.70
C LEU A 565 64.14 -23.58 -6.71
N GLU A 566 64.55 -22.91 -5.63
CA GLU A 566 65.92 -22.46 -5.38
C GLU A 566 66.50 -23.29 -4.21
N TYR A 567 67.77 -23.70 -4.31
CA TYR A 567 68.47 -24.44 -3.27
C TYR A 567 69.98 -24.20 -3.32
N SER A 568 70.66 -24.35 -2.19
CA SER A 568 72.11 -24.22 -2.08
C SER A 568 72.75 -25.57 -1.75
N ILE A 569 73.87 -25.86 -2.38
CA ILE A 569 74.80 -26.94 -2.00
C ILE A 569 76.00 -26.26 -1.34
N PHE A 570 76.34 -26.63 -0.12
CA PHE A 570 77.51 -26.11 0.58
C PHE A 570 78.74 -27.02 0.38
N ALA A 571 79.88 -26.57 0.91
CA ALA A 571 81.11 -27.33 1.05
C ALA A 571 81.88 -26.79 2.25
N PRO A 572 82.85 -27.53 2.83
CA PRO A 572 83.76 -26.97 3.82
C PRO A 572 84.56 -25.79 3.24
N PRO A 573 85.10 -24.89 4.10
CA PRO A 573 86.00 -23.84 3.66
C PRO A 573 87.21 -24.45 2.93
N ALA A 574 87.66 -23.82 1.86
CA ALA A 574 88.79 -24.33 1.10
C ALA A 574 90.02 -24.53 1.98
N LEU A 575 90.67 -25.69 1.83
CA LEU A 575 91.96 -25.95 2.46
C LEU A 575 92.96 -24.87 2.04
N GLN A 576 93.72 -24.41 3.01
CA GLN A 576 94.85 -23.51 2.86
C GLN A 576 96.03 -24.15 3.57
N LEU A 577 97.20 -24.13 2.92
CA LEU A 577 98.45 -24.63 3.48
C LEU A 577 99.49 -23.53 3.30
N SER A 578 100.04 -23.03 4.39
CA SER A 578 101.17 -22.08 4.38
C SER A 578 102.40 -22.80 4.89
N LEU A 579 103.48 -22.78 4.10
CA LEU A 579 104.76 -23.37 4.46
C LEU A 579 105.79 -22.26 4.70
N GLU A 580 106.55 -22.38 5.77
CA GLU A 580 107.75 -21.57 6.05
C GLU A 580 108.92 -22.51 6.38
N SER A 581 110.13 -22.14 5.97
CA SER A 581 111.35 -22.95 6.16
C SER A 581 112.49 -22.17 6.79
N THR A 582 113.30 -22.84 7.60
CA THR A 582 114.60 -22.33 8.07
C THR A 582 115.76 -23.13 7.49
N GLU A 583 116.84 -22.43 7.15
CA GLU A 583 118.07 -23.02 6.59
C GLU A 583 118.81 -23.85 7.67
N PRO A 584 119.52 -24.94 7.31
CA PRO A 584 120.41 -25.66 8.23
C PRO A 584 121.58 -24.81 8.76
N ASN A 585 122.31 -25.33 9.75
CA ASN A 585 123.46 -24.63 10.39
C ASN A 585 124.77 -25.42 10.24
N CYS A 586 125.92 -24.72 10.22
CA CYS A 586 127.19 -25.37 9.88
C CYS A 586 127.50 -26.68 10.60
N SER A 587 127.47 -26.71 11.93
CA SER A 587 127.78 -27.93 12.68
C SER A 587 126.82 -29.10 12.44
N ASP A 588 125.66 -28.89 11.80
CA ASP A 588 124.64 -29.90 11.53
C ASP A 588 123.79 -29.53 10.28
N ILE A 589 124.18 -30.08 9.12
CA ILE A 589 123.49 -29.87 7.84
C ILE A 589 122.02 -30.35 7.81
N SER A 590 121.57 -31.06 8.86
CA SER A 590 120.18 -31.51 9.03
C SER A 590 119.39 -30.67 10.03
N SER A 591 119.92 -29.55 10.52
CA SER A 591 119.25 -28.70 11.52
C SER A 591 118.22 -27.71 10.94
N GLY A 592 117.88 -27.79 9.65
CA GLY A 592 116.84 -26.94 9.07
C GLY A 592 115.46 -27.36 9.58
N THR A 593 114.46 -26.49 9.45
CA THR A 593 113.08 -26.81 9.83
C THR A 593 112.08 -26.43 8.74
N ILE A 594 110.95 -27.13 8.68
CA ILE A 594 109.77 -26.70 7.92
C ILE A 594 108.60 -26.60 8.90
N THR A 595 107.96 -25.44 8.96
CA THR A 595 106.72 -25.22 9.72
C THR A 595 105.56 -25.06 8.75
N ALA A 596 104.56 -25.91 8.90
CA ALA A 596 103.32 -25.85 8.14
C ALA A 596 102.20 -25.29 9.03
N VAL A 597 101.40 -24.38 8.48
CA VAL A 597 100.17 -23.88 9.08
C VAL A 597 99.05 -24.09 8.06
N ALA A 598 98.19 -25.06 8.33
CA ALA A 598 96.99 -25.31 7.53
C ALA A 598 95.70 -24.83 8.22
N GLY A 599 94.67 -24.59 7.42
CA GLY A 599 93.33 -24.22 7.86
C GLY A 599 92.29 -24.43 6.76
N GLY A 600 91.01 -24.34 7.11
CA GLY A 600 89.93 -24.82 6.24
C GLY A 600 89.76 -26.34 6.34
N GLY A 601 89.09 -26.95 5.36
CA GLY A 601 88.72 -28.37 5.38
C GLY A 601 87.64 -28.71 6.41
N THR A 602 87.44 -30.01 6.60
CA THR A 602 86.53 -30.63 7.59
C THR A 602 87.32 -31.34 8.68
N GLY A 603 86.97 -31.10 9.95
CA GLY A 603 87.49 -31.88 11.08
C GLY A 603 88.94 -31.56 11.46
N ASP A 604 89.65 -32.56 11.97
CA ASP A 604 91.08 -32.45 12.32
C ASP A 604 91.97 -32.61 11.08
N LEU A 605 92.97 -31.73 10.93
CA LEU A 605 93.90 -31.75 9.79
C LEU A 605 95.14 -32.63 10.06
N THR A 606 95.42 -33.53 9.13
CA THR A 606 96.59 -34.42 9.12
C THR A 606 97.63 -33.93 8.11
N TYR A 607 98.90 -33.90 8.50
CA TYR A 607 100.00 -33.49 7.63
C TYR A 607 100.82 -34.72 7.21
N ASP A 608 100.88 -35.02 5.90
CA ASP A 608 101.91 -35.89 5.34
C ASP A 608 103.14 -35.05 4.98
N TRP A 609 104.24 -35.38 5.66
CA TRP A 609 105.56 -34.75 5.51
C TRP A 609 106.45 -35.52 4.51
N GLY A 610 105.91 -36.47 3.75
CA GLY A 610 106.68 -37.29 2.80
C GLY A 610 107.71 -38.22 3.47
N GLY A 611 107.58 -38.43 4.78
CA GLY A 611 108.51 -39.20 5.61
C GLY A 611 109.73 -38.44 6.16
N ILE A 612 109.78 -37.11 6.05
CA ILE A 612 110.83 -36.28 6.67
C ILE A 612 110.47 -35.94 8.14
N ASP A 613 111.46 -35.56 8.94
CA ASP A 613 111.21 -34.89 10.22
C ASP A 613 111.16 -33.37 9.98
N PRO A 614 110.03 -32.67 10.20
CA PRO A 614 109.93 -31.22 9.99
C PRO A 614 110.86 -30.39 10.89
N LEU A 615 111.42 -30.98 11.95
CA LEU A 615 112.38 -30.32 12.83
C LEU A 615 113.84 -30.69 12.53
N ALA A 616 114.09 -31.51 11.50
CA ALA A 616 115.43 -31.90 11.07
C ALA A 616 115.51 -32.13 9.53
N VAL A 617 115.43 -31.06 8.75
CA VAL A 617 115.57 -31.08 7.28
C VAL A 617 116.93 -30.57 6.81
N MET A 618 117.31 -30.96 5.59
CA MET A 618 118.46 -30.42 4.87
C MET A 618 117.99 -29.35 3.88
N GLY A 619 118.91 -28.67 3.20
CA GLY A 619 118.53 -27.83 2.05
C GLY A 619 118.07 -28.67 0.86
N GLY A 620 116.95 -28.29 0.24
CA GLY A 620 116.30 -29.03 -0.84
C GLY A 620 114.82 -28.65 -1.02
N ASP A 621 114.19 -29.20 -2.05
CA ASP A 621 112.77 -29.01 -2.34
C ASP A 621 111.92 -30.09 -1.66
N TYR A 622 110.85 -29.65 -0.97
CA TYR A 622 109.96 -30.52 -0.19
C TYR A 622 108.50 -30.24 -0.55
N ILE A 623 107.72 -31.30 -0.77
CA ILE A 623 106.27 -31.20 -0.97
C ILE A 623 105.60 -31.69 0.31
N ILE A 624 104.83 -30.81 0.96
CA ILE A 624 104.04 -31.12 2.15
C ILE A 624 102.58 -31.21 1.74
N THR A 625 101.87 -32.24 2.20
CA THR A 625 100.44 -32.40 1.93
C THR A 625 99.65 -32.33 3.22
N VAL A 626 98.56 -31.56 3.23
CA VAL A 626 97.54 -31.62 4.27
C VAL A 626 96.31 -32.37 3.75
N GLU A 627 95.78 -33.26 4.58
CA GLU A 627 94.55 -34.02 4.38
C GLU A 627 93.59 -33.74 5.55
N ASP A 628 92.29 -33.63 5.27
CA ASP A 628 91.25 -33.40 6.29
C ASP A 628 90.45 -34.69 6.61
N GLU A 629 89.51 -34.63 7.56
CA GLU A 629 88.73 -35.81 7.98
C GLU A 629 87.82 -36.36 6.86
N ASN A 630 87.56 -35.56 5.82
CA ASN A 630 86.81 -35.95 4.62
C ASN A 630 87.70 -36.58 3.53
N GLY A 631 89.03 -36.61 3.69
CA GLY A 631 89.98 -37.05 2.67
C GLY A 631 90.26 -36.00 1.58
N CYS A 632 89.91 -34.74 1.82
CA CYS A 632 90.26 -33.64 0.93
C CYS A 632 91.74 -33.30 1.12
N THR A 633 92.50 -33.27 0.03
CA THR A 633 93.95 -33.00 0.06
C THR A 633 94.31 -31.65 -0.54
N LEU A 634 95.38 -31.03 -0.02
CA LEU A 634 96.11 -29.93 -0.63
C LEU A 634 97.62 -30.14 -0.44
N SER A 635 98.39 -30.05 -1.51
CA SER A 635 99.86 -30.15 -1.48
C SER A 635 100.47 -28.81 -1.89
N GLU A 636 101.50 -28.37 -1.15
CA GLU A 636 102.31 -27.18 -1.48
C GLU A 636 103.80 -27.56 -1.50
N GLU A 637 104.58 -26.86 -2.32
CA GLU A 637 106.02 -27.08 -2.50
C GLU A 637 106.82 -25.96 -1.82
N ILE A 638 107.88 -26.31 -1.08
CA ILE A 638 108.79 -25.36 -0.44
C ILE A 638 110.25 -25.77 -0.67
N THR A 639 111.03 -24.85 -1.24
CA THR A 639 112.49 -24.92 -1.28
C THR A 639 113.05 -24.48 0.08
N VAL A 640 113.50 -25.42 0.90
CA VAL A 640 114.40 -25.12 2.03
C VAL A 640 115.72 -24.70 1.41
N ALA A 641 116.05 -23.41 1.49
CA ALA A 641 117.30 -22.92 0.93
C ALA A 641 118.50 -23.62 1.60
N PRO A 642 119.43 -24.19 0.82
CA PRO A 642 120.77 -24.42 1.30
C PRO A 642 121.53 -23.10 1.25
N ALA A 643 121.82 -22.50 2.40
CA ALA A 643 123.24 -22.16 2.59
C ALA A 643 124.01 -23.50 2.54
N VAL A 644 125.14 -23.81 1.87
CA VAL A 644 126.34 -23.19 1.25
C VAL A 644 127.66 -23.33 2.12
N ILE A 645 128.90 -22.83 1.85
CA ILE A 645 130.16 -23.30 2.60
C ILE A 645 131.22 -22.17 2.75
N PRO A 646 131.89 -21.63 3.87
CA PRO A 646 133.12 -20.36 3.22
C PRO A 646 134.06 -21.40 2.49
N VAL A 647 134.44 -21.20 1.24
CA VAL A 647 135.09 -22.27 0.44
C VAL A 647 136.53 -22.47 0.94
N GLU A 648 137.44 -23.14 0.24
CA GLU A 648 138.87 -22.82 0.38
C GLU A 648 139.54 -22.68 -0.98
N GLY A 649 140.22 -21.54 -1.16
CA GLY A 649 141.03 -21.18 -2.31
C GLY A 649 142.53 -21.49 -2.17
N GLU A 650 143.37 -20.72 -2.86
CA GLU A 650 144.82 -20.95 -3.04
C GLU A 650 145.59 -19.63 -2.98
N ILE A 651 146.71 -19.56 -2.23
CA ILE A 651 147.50 -18.33 -1.99
C ILE A 651 148.62 -18.12 -3.04
N ASP A 652 148.61 -17.03 -3.80
CA ASP A 652 149.62 -16.60 -4.78
C ASP A 652 150.46 -15.41 -4.28
N GLY A 653 151.77 -15.58 -4.05
CA GLY A 653 152.68 -14.51 -3.64
C GLY A 653 154.16 -14.89 -3.50
N ASN A 654 155.03 -13.90 -3.26
CA ASN A 654 156.50 -14.08 -3.28
C ASN A 654 157.02 -15.06 -2.21
N THR A 655 157.83 -16.06 -2.59
CA THR A 655 158.53 -16.95 -1.63
C THR A 655 159.88 -16.42 -1.15
N GLU A 656 160.49 -15.49 -1.89
CA GLU A 656 161.76 -14.83 -1.53
C GLU A 656 161.55 -13.30 -1.56
N VAL A 657 162.02 -12.63 -0.51
CA VAL A 657 161.72 -11.22 -0.22
C VAL A 657 162.87 -10.54 0.52
N MET A 658 162.96 -9.22 0.35
CA MET A 658 163.82 -8.40 1.20
C MET A 658 163.11 -7.95 2.47
N TYR A 659 163.90 -7.84 3.53
CA TYR A 659 163.61 -7.14 4.75
C TYR A 659 163.34 -5.67 4.44
N GLY A 660 162.19 -5.16 4.88
CA GLY A 660 161.72 -3.82 4.51
C GLY A 660 161.16 -3.70 3.09
N ASP A 661 161.07 -4.79 2.33
CA ASP A 661 160.36 -4.86 1.04
C ASP A 661 158.97 -5.49 1.22
N SER A 662 158.09 -5.20 0.27
CA SER A 662 156.66 -5.52 0.30
C SER A 662 156.31 -6.61 -0.71
N SER A 663 155.74 -7.72 -0.24
CA SER A 663 155.09 -8.71 -1.11
C SER A 663 153.58 -8.66 -0.97
N VAL A 664 152.87 -9.18 -1.97
CA VAL A 664 151.41 -9.42 -1.93
C VAL A 664 151.19 -10.94 -2.01
N TYR A 665 150.14 -11.41 -1.36
CA TYR A 665 149.64 -12.78 -1.37
C TYR A 665 148.14 -12.73 -1.64
N GLU A 666 147.65 -13.38 -2.70
CA GLU A 666 146.23 -13.37 -3.09
C GLU A 666 145.63 -14.79 -3.07
N TYR A 667 144.50 -14.95 -2.38
CA TYR A 667 143.72 -16.19 -2.34
C TYR A 667 142.77 -16.31 -3.55
N ASN A 668 141.94 -17.35 -3.63
CA ASN A 668 140.80 -17.37 -4.56
C ASN A 668 139.50 -16.93 -3.86
N TYR A 669 138.69 -16.09 -4.50
CA TYR A 669 137.50 -15.49 -3.89
C TYR A 669 136.19 -16.21 -4.22
N THR A 670 135.51 -16.68 -3.17
CA THR A 670 134.09 -17.05 -3.21
C THR A 670 133.22 -15.92 -2.65
N ALA A 671 132.18 -15.54 -3.40
CA ALA A 671 131.20 -14.56 -2.99
C ALA A 671 130.26 -15.14 -1.91
N GLY A 672 130.31 -14.55 -0.71
CA GLY A 672 129.58 -15.00 0.48
C GLY A 672 130.50 -15.46 1.62
N SER A 673 131.78 -15.70 1.34
CA SER A 673 132.74 -16.25 2.31
C SER A 673 133.49 -15.25 3.19
N SER A 674 134.34 -15.78 4.09
CA SER A 674 135.20 -15.10 5.06
C SER A 674 136.49 -15.89 5.28
N TYR A 675 137.60 -15.19 5.51
CA TYR A 675 138.97 -15.73 5.38
C TYR A 675 139.81 -15.38 6.63
N GLU A 676 140.31 -16.38 7.39
CA GLU A 676 141.05 -16.20 8.65
C GLU A 676 142.56 -16.38 8.46
N TRP A 677 143.32 -15.29 8.30
CA TRP A 677 144.75 -15.35 7.99
C TRP A 677 145.67 -15.44 9.23
N THR A 678 146.74 -16.25 9.18
CA THR A 678 147.80 -16.31 10.22
C THR A 678 149.20 -16.34 9.59
N PHE A 679 150.22 -15.72 10.21
CA PHE A 679 151.55 -15.58 9.59
C PHE A 679 152.70 -15.42 10.61
N SER A 680 153.94 -15.51 10.14
CA SER A 680 155.17 -15.31 10.92
C SER A 680 156.32 -14.79 10.03
N GLY A 681 157.27 -14.06 10.61
CA GLY A 681 158.44 -13.50 9.90
C GLY A 681 158.25 -12.08 9.34
N ALA A 682 157.00 -11.62 9.25
CA ALA A 682 156.62 -10.30 8.75
C ALA A 682 155.84 -9.47 9.77
N ASP A 683 155.94 -8.15 9.62
CA ASP A 683 154.90 -7.21 10.05
C ASP A 683 153.89 -7.06 8.90
N PRO A 684 152.57 -7.03 9.17
CA PRO A 684 151.58 -6.90 8.10
C PRO A 684 151.58 -5.48 7.50
N LEU A 685 151.68 -5.38 6.18
CA LEU A 685 151.59 -4.12 5.45
C LEU A 685 150.12 -3.77 5.10
N VAL A 686 149.36 -4.78 4.67
CA VAL A 686 147.91 -4.74 4.48
C VAL A 686 147.33 -6.14 4.78
N VAL A 687 146.55 -6.31 5.84
CA VAL A 687 145.67 -7.49 5.95
C VAL A 687 144.29 -7.09 5.49
N SER A 688 143.65 -7.90 4.65
CA SER A 688 142.27 -7.68 4.24
C SER A 688 141.47 -8.97 4.29
N ASN A 689 140.25 -8.91 4.83
CA ASN A 689 139.38 -10.09 5.02
C ASN A 689 138.68 -10.53 3.72
N ILE A 690 139.32 -10.24 2.59
CA ILE A 690 139.00 -10.76 1.26
C ILE A 690 140.10 -11.77 0.89
N PHE A 691 140.21 -12.05 -0.40
CA PHE A 691 141.23 -12.91 -0.97
C PHE A 691 142.65 -12.28 -1.00
N ALA A 692 143.10 -11.46 -0.03
CA ALA A 692 144.46 -10.90 -0.10
C ALA A 692 145.09 -10.42 1.23
N ILE A 693 146.40 -10.61 1.34
CA ILE A 693 147.28 -10.04 2.38
C ILE A 693 148.61 -9.57 1.77
N SER A 694 149.07 -8.36 2.12
CA SER A 694 150.40 -7.85 1.79
C SER A 694 151.24 -7.74 3.06
N LEU A 695 152.49 -8.18 2.97
CA LEU A 695 153.40 -8.32 4.11
C LEU A 695 154.69 -7.53 3.89
N LEU A 696 155.17 -6.91 4.98
CA LEU A 696 156.45 -6.24 5.09
C LEU A 696 157.35 -7.15 5.91
N TRP A 697 158.43 -7.67 5.32
CA TRP A 697 159.24 -8.68 5.99
C TRP A 697 160.23 -8.01 6.95
N THR A 698 160.25 -8.43 8.21
CA THR A 698 160.94 -7.70 9.30
C THR A 698 161.66 -8.61 10.31
N THR A 699 161.60 -9.93 10.13
CA THR A 699 162.46 -10.88 10.84
C THR A 699 163.24 -11.71 9.82
N GLU A 700 164.56 -11.62 9.88
CA GLU A 700 165.50 -12.35 9.02
C GLU A 700 165.41 -13.88 9.28
N GLY A 701 165.34 -14.68 8.20
CA GLY A 701 165.13 -16.13 8.27
C GLY A 701 163.80 -16.59 7.66
N THR A 702 163.24 -17.67 8.22
CA THR A 702 162.03 -18.35 7.70
C THR A 702 160.73 -17.81 8.31
N GLY A 703 159.74 -17.53 7.47
CA GLY A 703 158.38 -17.17 7.83
C GLY A 703 157.31 -17.98 7.09
N PHE A 704 156.03 -17.69 7.37
CA PHE A 704 154.89 -18.34 6.74
C PHE A 704 153.67 -17.41 6.67
N VAL A 705 152.68 -17.77 5.85
CA VAL A 705 151.37 -17.12 5.69
C VAL A 705 150.30 -18.21 5.50
N CYS A 706 149.13 -18.07 6.11
CA CYS A 706 148.04 -19.06 6.09
C CYS A 706 146.66 -18.40 6.05
N VAL A 707 145.60 -19.15 5.73
CA VAL A 707 144.19 -18.71 5.69
C VAL A 707 143.17 -19.86 5.83
N THR A 708 142.12 -19.68 6.64
CA THR A 708 140.96 -20.62 6.76
C THR A 708 139.70 -20.04 6.10
N GLU A 709 138.90 -20.79 5.33
CA GLU A 709 137.62 -20.33 4.73
C GLU A 709 136.43 -21.35 4.86
N THR A 710 135.19 -20.79 4.97
CA THR A 710 133.67 -21.13 5.34
C THR A 710 131.34 -19.45 4.34
N ASN A 711 130.28 -19.73 3.52
CA ASN A 711 128.87 -19.35 3.65
C ASN A 711 128.09 -20.61 4.18
N ALA A 712 126.82 -20.54 4.56
CA ALA A 712 126.44 -21.18 5.84
C ALA A 712 125.73 -22.59 5.92
N PHE A 713 125.90 -23.61 5.04
CA PHE A 713 125.35 -25.02 5.22
C PHE A 713 125.85 -25.60 6.52
N GLY A 714 127.18 -25.70 6.58
CA GLY A 714 127.80 -26.97 6.93
C GLY A 714 129.28 -26.85 7.22
N CYS A 715 130.00 -26.32 6.26
CA CYS A 715 131.38 -26.71 6.10
C CYS A 715 132.32 -25.66 6.66
N VAL A 716 133.02 -26.05 7.73
CA VAL A 716 134.30 -25.45 8.11
C VAL A 716 135.40 -26.01 7.19
N GLY A 717 136.27 -25.16 6.66
CA GLY A 717 137.44 -25.52 5.85
C GLY A 717 138.72 -25.72 6.67
N ASP A 718 139.81 -26.09 5.98
CA ASP A 718 141.03 -26.74 6.49
C ASP A 718 142.33 -25.89 6.37
N GLN A 719 142.34 -24.62 6.82
CA GLN A 719 143.51 -23.72 6.99
C GLN A 719 144.73 -23.98 6.05
N VAL A 720 144.71 -23.31 4.89
CA VAL A 720 145.74 -23.33 3.83
C VAL A 720 146.98 -22.52 4.21
N CYS A 721 148.20 -22.87 3.78
CA CYS A 721 149.46 -22.16 4.10
C CYS A 721 150.52 -22.11 2.97
N ILE A 722 151.43 -21.11 3.02
CA ILE A 722 152.63 -20.88 2.20
C ILE A 722 153.83 -20.44 3.08
N GLU A 723 155.08 -20.73 2.69
CA GLU A 723 156.32 -20.38 3.40
C GLU A 723 157.16 -19.32 2.65
N THR A 724 157.95 -18.51 3.39
CA THR A 724 158.70 -17.36 2.84
C THR A 724 160.09 -17.20 3.49
N ASN A 725 161.08 -16.68 2.74
CA ASN A 725 162.47 -16.49 3.17
C ASN A 725 162.96 -15.02 3.02
N VAL A 726 163.61 -14.46 4.06
CA VAL A 726 163.85 -13.00 4.23
C VAL A 726 165.34 -12.62 4.29
N SER A 727 165.76 -11.58 3.54
CA SER A 727 167.16 -11.08 3.42
C SER A 727 167.28 -9.58 3.75
N VAL A 728 168.35 -9.10 4.43
CA VAL A 728 168.35 -7.82 5.20
C VAL A 728 168.33 -6.49 4.42
N GLY A 729 168.01 -6.53 3.14
CA GLY A 729 167.54 -5.38 2.35
C GLY A 729 168.37 -5.16 1.10
N LEU A 730 168.25 -3.97 0.50
CA LEU A 730 168.96 -3.70 -0.74
C LEU A 730 170.47 -3.50 -0.57
N GLU A 731 171.03 -3.41 0.64
CA GLU A 731 172.48 -3.60 0.83
C GLU A 731 172.94 -5.07 0.73
N GLU A 732 172.04 -5.97 0.39
CA GLU A 732 172.34 -7.28 -0.20
C GLU A 732 172.13 -7.29 -1.74
N PHE A 733 171.97 -6.12 -2.42
CA PHE A 733 171.54 -6.04 -3.84
C PHE A 733 171.97 -4.90 -4.82
N LEU A 734 172.52 -3.68 -4.64
CA LEU A 734 173.24 -2.92 -3.58
C LEU A 734 172.64 -1.45 -3.44
N PRO A 735 173.37 -0.31 -3.32
CA PRO A 735 173.24 0.57 -2.14
C PRO A 735 173.01 2.10 -2.40
N GLU A 736 173.30 2.96 -1.40
CA GLU A 736 173.14 4.44 -1.46
C GLU A 736 173.81 5.10 -2.69
N GLY A 737 173.04 5.86 -3.47
CA GLY A 737 173.56 6.61 -4.63
C GLY A 737 172.58 7.61 -5.28
N GLY A 738 171.27 7.33 -5.25
CA GLY A 738 170.23 8.30 -5.65
C GLY A 738 169.64 8.15 -7.06
N GLU A 739 169.71 6.97 -7.66
CA GLU A 739 168.90 6.62 -8.85
C GLU A 739 167.81 5.60 -8.46
N LEU A 740 166.82 5.39 -9.34
CA LEU A 740 165.97 4.20 -9.24
C LEU A 740 166.86 2.97 -9.42
N LEU A 741 166.52 1.87 -8.73
CA LEU A 741 167.32 0.64 -8.67
C LEU A 741 167.86 0.23 -10.03
N ASP A 742 169.08 -0.30 -10.03
CA ASP A 742 169.91 -0.37 -11.24
C ASP A 742 169.46 -1.50 -12.18
N GLY A 743 168.29 -1.31 -12.77
CA GLY A 743 167.46 -2.36 -13.34
C GLY A 743 166.66 -1.86 -14.54
N LEU A 744 166.24 -2.83 -15.35
CA LEU A 744 165.62 -2.57 -16.63
C LEU A 744 164.11 -2.37 -16.47
N PHE A 745 163.69 -1.16 -16.03
CA PHE A 745 162.27 -0.83 -15.87
C PHE A 745 161.53 -0.85 -17.21
N VAL A 746 160.81 -1.94 -17.45
CA VAL A 746 160.10 -2.18 -18.71
C VAL A 746 158.63 -1.80 -18.57
N PHE A 747 158.18 -0.95 -19.51
CA PHE A 747 156.80 -0.53 -19.65
C PHE A 747 156.40 -0.56 -21.14
N PRO A 748 155.25 -1.18 -21.50
CA PRO A 748 154.49 -2.11 -20.68
C PRO A 748 155.31 -3.37 -20.35
N ASN A 749 154.88 -4.16 -19.36
CA ASN A 749 155.35 -5.55 -19.23
C ASN A 749 155.18 -6.25 -20.60
N PRO A 750 156.23 -6.83 -21.20
CA PRO A 750 156.16 -7.22 -22.61
C PRO A 750 155.26 -8.45 -22.79
N ASN A 751 154.47 -8.44 -23.85
CA ASN A 751 153.62 -9.57 -24.27
C ASN A 751 153.49 -9.67 -25.80
N ALA A 752 154.36 -9.00 -26.58
CA ALA A 752 154.16 -8.86 -28.04
C ALA A 752 155.46 -8.66 -28.87
N GLY A 753 156.63 -9.01 -28.31
CA GLY A 753 157.93 -8.89 -29.00
C GLY A 753 158.39 -7.46 -29.36
N GLN A 754 157.56 -6.45 -29.12
CA GLN A 754 157.91 -5.04 -29.15
C GLN A 754 157.58 -4.43 -27.79
N PHE A 755 158.59 -3.84 -27.16
CA PHE A 755 158.46 -3.06 -25.95
C PHE A 755 159.54 -1.99 -25.93
N ALA A 756 159.29 -0.94 -25.15
CA ALA A 756 160.10 0.24 -25.16
C ALA A 756 160.76 0.42 -23.79
N CYS A 757 161.99 -0.07 -23.64
CA CYS A 757 162.76 0.16 -22.44
C CYS A 757 162.99 1.66 -22.29
N LYS A 758 162.51 2.23 -21.18
CA LYS A 758 163.10 3.48 -20.72
C LYS A 758 164.44 3.13 -20.11
N LEU A 759 165.51 3.30 -20.90
CA LEU A 759 166.87 3.10 -20.43
C LEU A 759 167.10 3.93 -19.14
N PRO A 760 167.85 3.39 -18.16
CA PRO A 760 168.28 4.16 -17.01
C PRO A 760 168.94 5.48 -17.40
N LYS A 761 168.93 6.44 -16.47
CA LYS A 761 169.76 7.63 -16.60
C LYS A 761 171.24 7.23 -16.75
N GLY A 762 172.04 8.12 -17.32
CA GLY A 762 173.47 7.88 -17.53
C GLY A 762 173.82 7.08 -18.80
N MET A 763 172.91 6.27 -19.38
CA MET A 763 173.10 5.69 -20.70
C MET A 763 173.06 6.78 -21.79
N ASN A 764 174.23 7.32 -22.14
CA ASN A 764 174.44 8.28 -23.24
C ASN A 764 175.62 7.79 -24.09
N GLY A 765 175.40 7.56 -25.39
CA GLY A 765 176.39 6.97 -26.29
C GLY A 765 175.99 5.57 -26.77
N ALA A 766 176.94 4.84 -27.34
CA ALA A 766 176.71 3.50 -27.90
C ALA A 766 176.79 2.41 -26.82
N SER A 767 175.85 1.47 -26.83
CA SER A 767 175.81 0.33 -25.91
C SER A 767 175.32 -0.92 -26.65
N ASP A 768 175.97 -2.05 -26.44
CA ASP A 768 175.53 -3.33 -27.00
C ASP A 768 174.45 -3.98 -26.11
N TRP A 769 173.58 -4.75 -26.74
CA TRP A 769 172.50 -5.50 -26.10
C TRP A 769 172.38 -6.90 -26.71
N ASP A 770 171.95 -7.85 -25.88
CA ASP A 770 171.69 -9.25 -26.22
C ASP A 770 170.30 -9.64 -25.68
N LEU A 771 169.43 -10.19 -26.53
CA LEU A 771 168.22 -10.88 -26.09
C LEU A 771 168.55 -12.37 -25.91
N ILE A 772 168.33 -12.91 -24.72
CA ILE A 772 168.74 -14.26 -24.34
C ILE A 772 167.50 -15.10 -23.96
N ASP A 773 167.39 -16.32 -24.48
CA ASP A 773 166.31 -17.24 -24.11
C ASP A 773 166.51 -17.85 -22.71
N LEU A 774 165.48 -18.50 -22.14
CA LEU A 774 165.62 -19.24 -20.86
C LEU A 774 166.64 -20.40 -20.89
N ARG A 775 167.31 -20.65 -22.02
CA ARG A 775 168.37 -21.66 -22.18
C ARG A 775 169.76 -21.03 -22.29
N GLY A 776 169.88 -19.72 -22.09
CA GLY A 776 171.15 -18.98 -22.15
C GLY A 776 171.67 -18.74 -23.57
N SER A 777 170.86 -18.95 -24.61
CA SER A 777 171.23 -18.73 -26.01
C SER A 777 170.84 -17.32 -26.45
N ILE A 778 171.79 -16.58 -27.01
CA ILE A 778 171.54 -15.25 -27.60
C ILE A 778 170.67 -15.44 -28.86
N ALA A 779 169.43 -14.95 -28.80
CA ALA A 779 168.44 -15.02 -29.86
C ALA A 779 168.55 -13.83 -30.84
N ALA A 780 168.92 -12.65 -30.32
CA ALA A 780 169.26 -11.46 -31.11
C ALA A 780 170.29 -10.60 -30.37
N SER A 781 171.04 -9.79 -31.10
CA SER A 781 171.92 -8.78 -30.52
C SER A 781 172.09 -7.56 -31.43
N GLY A 782 172.58 -6.46 -30.88
CA GLY A 782 172.87 -5.24 -31.62
C GLY A 782 173.41 -4.11 -30.76
N THR A 783 173.71 -2.98 -31.38
CA THR A 783 174.17 -1.76 -30.70
C THR A 783 173.08 -0.70 -30.73
N LEU A 784 172.68 -0.17 -29.57
CA LEU A 784 171.85 1.03 -29.45
C LEU A 784 172.72 2.28 -29.28
N ILE A 785 172.18 3.46 -29.59
CA ILE A 785 172.88 4.74 -29.36
C ILE A 785 171.93 5.69 -28.63
N ALA A 786 172.11 5.81 -27.32
CA ALA A 786 171.23 6.56 -26.45
C ALA A 786 171.59 8.06 -26.39
N THR A 787 170.55 8.89 -26.38
CA THR A 787 170.59 10.30 -25.97
C THR A 787 169.47 10.58 -24.97
N GLU A 788 169.64 11.56 -24.07
CA GLU A 788 168.73 11.74 -22.92
C GLU A 788 167.24 11.76 -23.28
N ALA A 789 166.46 10.99 -22.53
CA ALA A 789 165.01 10.79 -22.67
C ALA A 789 164.52 10.13 -23.99
N SER A 790 165.40 9.52 -24.79
CA SER A 790 164.98 8.68 -25.91
C SER A 790 164.50 7.29 -25.46
N LEU A 791 163.19 7.05 -25.62
CA LEU A 791 162.58 5.72 -25.48
C LEU A 791 163.21 4.78 -26.51
N HIS A 792 163.69 3.61 -26.10
CA HIS A 792 164.37 2.69 -27.00
C HIS A 792 163.47 1.53 -27.40
N GLU A 793 163.06 1.52 -28.68
CA GLU A 793 162.21 0.49 -29.27
C GLU A 793 163.02 -0.76 -29.61
N PHE A 794 162.76 -1.85 -28.90
CA PHE A 794 163.27 -3.17 -29.25
C PHE A 794 162.24 -3.91 -30.10
N ASN A 795 162.68 -4.48 -31.22
CA ASN A 795 161.80 -5.19 -32.16
C ASN A 795 162.26 -6.63 -32.37
N PHE A 796 161.65 -7.53 -31.61
CA PHE A 796 161.93 -8.96 -31.58
C PHE A 796 160.88 -9.80 -32.32
N THR A 797 160.06 -9.20 -33.19
CA THR A 797 159.03 -9.93 -33.99
C THR A 797 159.59 -11.09 -34.84
N ASN A 798 160.90 -11.07 -35.16
CA ASN A 798 161.56 -12.18 -35.85
C ASN A 798 162.00 -13.34 -34.92
N ILE A 799 162.05 -13.12 -33.61
CA ILE A 799 162.35 -14.11 -32.56
C ILE A 799 161.14 -15.01 -32.32
N VAL A 800 161.33 -16.18 -31.71
CA VAL A 800 160.24 -17.12 -31.37
C VAL A 800 159.59 -16.77 -30.02
N SER A 801 158.35 -17.20 -29.80
CA SER A 801 157.65 -16.96 -28.53
C SER A 801 158.31 -17.67 -27.34
N GLY A 802 158.17 -17.09 -26.15
CA GLY A 802 158.67 -17.61 -24.87
C GLY A 802 159.00 -16.50 -23.88
N ASN A 803 159.42 -16.87 -22.68
CA ASN A 803 160.05 -15.93 -21.77
C ASN A 803 161.52 -15.76 -22.15
N TYR A 804 162.01 -14.52 -22.06
CA TYR A 804 163.37 -14.11 -22.38
C TYR A 804 163.92 -13.22 -21.27
N LEU A 805 165.23 -13.12 -21.26
CA LEU A 805 165.96 -12.08 -20.57
C LEU A 805 166.47 -11.11 -21.63
N LEU A 806 165.91 -9.89 -21.69
CA LEU A 806 166.58 -8.82 -22.44
C LEU A 806 167.73 -8.30 -21.59
N VAL A 807 168.94 -8.37 -22.12
CA VAL A 807 170.15 -7.83 -21.51
C VAL A 807 170.61 -6.60 -22.30
N ILE A 808 170.74 -5.46 -21.63
CA ILE A 808 171.28 -4.21 -22.21
C ILE A 808 172.46 -3.79 -21.35
N GLY A 809 173.67 -3.88 -21.90
CA GLY A 809 174.90 -3.80 -21.10
C GLY A 809 174.96 -4.92 -20.06
N ASP A 810 174.55 -4.61 -18.83
CA ASP A 810 174.58 -5.45 -17.64
C ASP A 810 173.20 -5.73 -17.03
N LYS A 811 172.13 -5.06 -17.49
CA LYS A 811 170.80 -5.10 -16.85
C LYS A 811 169.84 -6.06 -17.54
N ALA A 812 169.09 -6.78 -16.71
CA ALA A 812 168.13 -7.80 -17.08
C ALA A 812 166.72 -7.52 -16.52
N ILE A 813 165.71 -8.10 -17.14
CA ILE A 813 164.35 -8.26 -16.61
C ILE A 813 163.67 -9.46 -17.27
N ALA A 814 162.68 -10.05 -16.60
CA ALA A 814 161.78 -11.02 -17.21
C ALA A 814 160.95 -10.35 -18.31
N VAL A 815 161.08 -10.83 -19.54
CA VAL A 815 160.40 -10.32 -20.74
C VAL A 815 159.60 -11.48 -21.34
N GLN A 816 158.27 -11.38 -21.36
CA GLN A 816 157.47 -12.33 -22.13
C GLN A 816 157.39 -11.86 -23.59
N ILE A 817 157.95 -12.64 -24.51
CA ILE A 817 157.84 -12.40 -25.95
C ILE A 817 156.80 -13.37 -26.49
N GLU A 818 155.69 -12.81 -26.95
CA GLU A 818 154.77 -13.50 -27.84
C GLU A 818 154.93 -12.93 -29.26
N ARG A 819 154.55 -13.71 -30.27
CA ARG A 819 154.96 -13.55 -31.68
C ARG A 819 153.77 -13.59 -32.62
#